data_AF-A0A843L7K1-F1
#
_entry.id   AF-A0A843L7K1-F1
#
_cell.length_a   1.000
_cell.length_b   1.000
_cell.length_c   1.000
_cell.angle_alpha   90.00
_cell.angle_beta   90.00
_cell.angle_gamma   90.00
#
_symmetry.space_group_name_H-M   'P 1'
#
loop_
_entity.id
_entity.type
_entity.pdbx_description
1 polymer ?
#
loop_
_entity_poly.entity_id
_entity_poly.type
_entity_poly.pdbx_seq_one_letter_code
_entity_poly.pdbx_strand_id
1 'polypeptide(L)'
;MDIVFVFDTSGSMGGEINELRSIVSDFADDLHSSRVDYNLGLVEFRDFPKSCGMSKDSGCGKSDDFAYRVKGNGDLTSDINTFSSWLAGLKADGGADKPEAILAALRHALTDSMWRSDSEKMMILLTDAGPHPDGDCCNDEGDTLDGTIFGLTAEGVRVHVIGPDDAAMKKIAGDTGGRFFTIRSGLSLKPLLKEITDDMGCTFRPDVEATCTSGRLKVTARLQGNETIPYVAGETAAWAYLNQSGRSSQYNLSYDTVTGTYIISVPGLCGPAELAVYGRVGERSAVQTAQVDCGSCGGATVAEATSNQPPEIVSLLAKPSSPQEAGAAVTWTAEATDTDGDQILYRFFVNDEPATEWNTQNQWTWTASEAGTYRVEVQVRDGRHAGEGGMDDRKVSSFEISGTNEPQTTGMSESDEVVVFPDPNLDAAIRTAINKPEGSIYAADLVDLNVLHSNSSSIKDLTGLEHCNKLQELHLYDNRITDVSPLSDLTSLTYLDLSGLWQPMGVYDKRITDVSPLSGLTNLTWLDLSYNQITDVSPLSGLTNLQELDLSENQITDVSPLSGLTSLTHLGLFYNQITDVSPLSGLTNLQDLHLDDNQITDVSPLSGLTNLQELGLMGNQITDVSPLSGLTNLQELELGANQITDVSPLSSLTSLTRLSLRLNWITDVSPLSCLTNLTWLDLCVNQITDISPLSGLTSLQSLELYRNQITDVSPLSGLTSLTYLDLRENQITDVSSLSGFINLQALRLSYNQITDVSPLSGLTNLQELHLYDNRITDVSPLSGLTSLTYLDLRENQITDTSPLSGLACKVLI
;
A
#
# COMPACT_ATOMS: atom_id res chain seq x y z
N MET A 1 7.36 -8.73 22.29
CA MET A 1 8.56 -8.70 21.41
C MET A 1 9.44 -9.88 21.72
N ASP A 2 10.06 -10.45 20.70
CA ASP A 2 11.03 -11.52 20.86
C ASP A 2 12.35 -11.02 20.28
N ILE A 3 13.41 -11.05 21.10
CA ILE A 3 14.71 -10.48 20.77
C ILE A 3 15.74 -11.58 20.88
N VAL A 4 16.42 -11.89 19.77
CA VAL A 4 17.51 -12.86 19.74
C VAL A 4 18.84 -12.14 19.55
N PHE A 5 19.73 -12.29 20.53
CA PHE A 5 21.10 -11.82 20.41
C PHE A 5 21.91 -12.87 19.63
N VAL A 6 22.51 -12.45 18.52
CA VAL A 6 23.37 -13.30 17.68
C VAL A 6 24.81 -12.82 17.87
N PHE A 7 25.61 -13.65 18.51
CA PHE A 7 26.80 -13.21 19.23
C PHE A 7 28.05 -13.93 18.74
N ASP A 8 29.04 -13.18 18.26
CA ASP A 8 30.33 -13.75 17.90
C ASP A 8 31.15 -14.12 19.17
N THR A 9 31.59 -15.37 19.21
CA THR A 9 32.42 -15.94 20.28
C THR A 9 33.77 -16.44 19.78
N SER A 10 34.21 -15.95 18.62
CA SER A 10 35.54 -16.15 18.07
C SER A 10 36.66 -15.71 19.05
N GLY A 11 37.89 -16.13 18.78
CA GLY A 11 39.05 -15.73 19.57
C GLY A 11 39.46 -14.26 19.38
N SER A 12 39.12 -13.65 18.25
CA SER A 12 39.39 -12.22 17.96
C SER A 12 38.60 -11.30 18.88
N MET A 13 37.40 -11.71 19.26
CA MET A 13 36.54 -11.02 20.25
C MET A 13 37.16 -10.91 21.66
N GLY A 14 38.24 -11.65 21.95
CA GLY A 14 39.19 -11.38 23.05
C GLY A 14 38.58 -10.97 24.40
N GLY A 15 38.99 -9.79 24.90
CA GLY A 15 38.52 -9.21 26.17
C GLY A 15 37.19 -8.45 26.07
N GLU A 16 36.70 -8.23 24.85
CA GLU A 16 35.48 -7.46 24.55
C GLU A 16 34.23 -8.27 24.86
N ILE A 17 34.30 -9.61 24.80
CA ILE A 17 33.18 -10.50 25.16
C ILE A 17 32.64 -10.26 26.58
N ASN A 18 33.50 -9.89 27.54
CA ASN A 18 33.07 -9.62 28.92
C ASN A 18 32.34 -8.28 29.02
N GLU A 19 32.80 -7.27 28.27
CA GLU A 19 32.15 -5.97 28.19
C GLU A 19 30.80 -6.08 27.49
N LEU A 20 30.76 -6.75 26.33
CA LEU A 20 29.53 -7.03 25.59
C LEU A 20 28.52 -7.81 26.42
N ARG A 21 28.94 -8.85 27.15
CA ARG A 21 28.07 -9.59 28.09
C ARG A 21 27.49 -8.68 29.16
N SER A 22 28.31 -7.79 29.74
CA SER A 22 27.84 -6.83 30.74
C SER A 22 26.82 -5.87 30.16
N ILE A 23 27.02 -5.42 28.92
CA ILE A 23 26.15 -4.46 28.24
C ILE A 23 24.82 -5.10 27.84
N VAL A 24 24.84 -6.34 27.33
CA VAL A 24 23.60 -7.10 27.04
C VAL A 24 22.85 -7.46 28.33
N SER A 25 23.57 -7.71 29.43
CA SER A 25 22.96 -7.89 30.76
C SER A 25 22.25 -6.62 31.22
N ASP A 26 22.91 -5.46 31.12
CA ASP A 26 22.31 -4.15 31.47
C ASP A 26 21.06 -3.87 30.62
N PHE A 27 21.11 -4.13 29.31
CA PHE A 27 19.94 -4.00 28.42
C PHE A 27 18.79 -4.90 28.85
N ALA A 28 19.08 -6.16 29.18
CA ALA A 28 18.06 -7.12 29.61
C ALA A 28 17.44 -6.71 30.96
N ASP A 29 18.22 -6.13 31.88
CA ASP A 29 17.74 -5.56 33.14
C ASP A 29 16.88 -4.29 32.92
N ASP A 30 17.26 -3.43 31.98
CA ASP A 30 16.49 -2.24 31.59
C ASP A 30 15.15 -2.64 30.94
N LEU A 31 15.16 -3.64 30.07
CA LEU A 31 13.95 -4.21 29.45
C LEU A 31 13.04 -4.89 30.49
N HIS A 32 13.63 -5.59 31.46
CA HIS A 32 12.88 -6.12 32.61
C HIS A 32 12.19 -5.01 33.41
N SER A 33 12.84 -3.85 33.53
CA SER A 33 12.34 -2.70 34.27
C SER A 33 11.29 -1.88 33.51
N SER A 34 11.23 -1.99 32.18
CA SER A 34 10.37 -1.16 31.30
C SER A 34 8.91 -1.61 31.20
N ARG A 35 8.53 -2.73 31.83
CA ARG A 35 7.18 -3.35 31.77
C ARG A 35 6.71 -3.75 30.36
N VAL A 36 7.62 -3.81 29.41
CA VAL A 36 7.37 -4.34 28.06
C VAL A 36 7.22 -5.86 28.15
N ASP A 37 6.34 -6.44 27.32
CA ASP A 37 6.24 -7.90 27.19
C ASP A 37 7.32 -8.39 26.21
N TYR A 38 8.31 -9.13 26.73
CA TYR A 38 9.46 -9.57 25.97
C TYR A 38 9.84 -11.04 26.22
N ASN A 39 10.46 -11.69 25.24
CA ASN A 39 11.31 -12.86 25.45
C ASN A 39 12.69 -12.62 24.83
N LEU A 40 13.72 -13.17 25.47
CA LEU A 40 15.10 -13.09 25.04
C LEU A 40 15.62 -14.46 24.61
N GLY A 41 16.31 -14.49 23.47
CA GLY A 41 17.06 -15.63 22.97
C GLY A 41 18.53 -15.29 22.77
N LEU A 42 19.36 -16.33 22.70
CA LEU A 42 20.80 -16.18 22.50
C LEU A 42 21.31 -17.24 21.54
N VAL A 43 21.99 -16.79 20.50
CA VAL A 43 22.72 -17.61 19.54
C VAL A 43 24.19 -17.21 19.61
N GLU A 44 25.08 -18.17 19.88
CA GLU A 44 26.52 -17.95 19.78
C GLU A 44 27.02 -18.52 18.44
N PHE A 45 27.94 -17.84 17.78
CA PHE A 45 28.62 -18.34 16.58
C PHE A 45 30.12 -18.05 16.63
N ARG A 46 30.89 -18.63 15.71
CA ARG A 46 32.36 -18.52 15.61
C ARG A 46 32.81 -18.62 14.16
N ASP A 47 34.10 -18.42 13.90
CA ASP A 47 34.76 -18.80 12.64
C ASP A 47 34.46 -20.26 12.26
N PHE A 48 34.33 -20.52 10.97
CA PHE A 48 34.42 -21.90 10.48
C PHE A 48 35.82 -22.50 10.79
N PRO A 49 35.90 -23.78 11.22
CA PRO A 49 37.11 -24.34 11.82
C PRO A 49 38.37 -24.39 10.90
N LYS A 50 38.26 -24.22 9.57
CA LYS A 50 39.39 -24.36 8.60
C LYS A 50 39.29 -23.39 7.42
N SER A 51 40.42 -23.10 6.76
CA SER A 51 40.50 -22.22 5.57
C SER A 51 40.52 -23.01 4.26
N CYS A 52 40.06 -22.40 3.17
CA CYS A 52 40.15 -22.96 1.81
C CYS A 52 41.62 -23.30 1.46
N GLY A 53 41.95 -24.59 1.37
CA GLY A 53 43.32 -25.05 1.13
C GLY A 53 43.61 -26.51 1.47
N MET A 54 42.70 -27.22 2.15
CA MET A 54 42.74 -28.67 2.28
C MET A 54 41.61 -29.30 1.46
N SER A 55 41.83 -30.49 0.88
CA SER A 55 40.92 -31.14 -0.07
C SER A 55 39.46 -31.16 0.39
N LYS A 56 38.52 -30.90 -0.54
CA LYS A 56 37.05 -30.94 -0.34
C LYS A 56 36.57 -32.21 0.41
N ASP A 57 37.28 -33.33 0.30
CA ASP A 57 36.95 -34.59 0.97
C ASP A 57 37.37 -34.67 2.46
N SER A 58 37.82 -33.56 3.08
CA SER A 58 38.29 -33.55 4.47
C SER A 58 37.76 -32.38 5.32
N GLY A 59 36.48 -32.07 5.15
CA GLY A 59 35.60 -31.48 6.16
C GLY A 59 35.79 -29.97 6.40
N CYS A 60 34.99 -29.18 5.68
CA CYS A 60 34.23 -28.11 6.30
C CYS A 60 33.33 -28.79 7.34
N GLY A 61 33.16 -28.18 8.52
CA GLY A 61 32.61 -28.84 9.70
C GLY A 61 31.34 -29.63 9.36
N LYS A 62 31.27 -30.90 9.76
CA LYS A 62 29.98 -31.61 9.73
C LYS A 62 28.99 -30.85 10.64
N SER A 63 27.68 -31.09 10.52
CA SER A 63 26.62 -30.48 11.34
C SER A 63 26.83 -30.56 12.88
N ASP A 64 27.77 -31.40 13.32
CA ASP A 64 28.20 -31.61 14.70
C ASP A 64 29.49 -30.85 15.10
N ASP A 65 30.05 -30.04 14.21
CA ASP A 65 31.18 -29.13 14.46
C ASP A 65 30.68 -27.68 14.68
N PHE A 66 31.22 -26.99 15.67
CA PHE A 66 30.52 -25.93 16.40
C PHE A 66 30.59 -24.53 15.77
N ALA A 67 30.01 -24.35 14.58
CA ALA A 67 29.95 -23.03 13.92
C ALA A 67 28.94 -22.08 14.59
N TYR A 68 27.81 -22.60 15.08
CA TYR A 68 26.79 -21.84 15.83
C TYR A 68 26.08 -22.71 16.87
N ARG A 69 25.38 -22.07 17.81
CA ARG A 69 24.49 -22.72 18.80
C ARG A 69 23.40 -21.80 19.30
N VAL A 70 22.18 -22.27 19.16
CA VAL A 70 21.01 -21.69 19.81
C VAL A 70 20.93 -22.18 21.25
N LYS A 71 20.91 -21.26 22.22
CA LYS A 71 20.77 -21.58 23.65
C LYS A 71 19.31 -21.95 23.96
N GLY A 72 19.10 -22.60 25.11
CA GLY A 72 17.76 -22.98 25.55
C GLY A 72 17.05 -24.00 24.64
N ASN A 73 17.76 -24.70 23.75
CA ASN A 73 17.17 -25.53 22.69
C ASN A 73 16.15 -24.75 21.82
N GLY A 74 16.39 -23.46 21.61
CA GLY A 74 15.49 -22.59 20.86
C GLY A 74 14.48 -21.84 21.73
N ASP A 75 14.30 -22.20 23.01
CA ASP A 75 13.38 -21.48 23.89
C ASP A 75 13.83 -20.02 24.05
N LEU A 76 12.87 -19.10 23.88
CA LEU A 76 13.02 -17.71 24.28
C LEU A 76 12.48 -17.54 25.70
N THR A 77 13.15 -16.76 26.54
CA THR A 77 12.79 -16.64 27.96
C THR A 77 12.56 -15.20 28.38
N SER A 78 11.52 -14.98 29.20
CA SER A 78 11.29 -13.73 29.92
C SER A 78 11.95 -13.72 31.31
N ASP A 79 12.47 -14.86 31.79
CA ASP A 79 13.21 -14.93 33.05
C ASP A 79 14.64 -14.44 32.87
N ILE A 80 14.90 -13.24 33.41
CA ILE A 80 16.19 -12.57 33.36
C ILE A 80 17.32 -13.43 33.95
N ASN A 81 17.05 -14.28 34.94
CA ASN A 81 18.06 -15.15 35.53
C ASN A 81 18.45 -16.29 34.59
N THR A 82 17.47 -16.85 33.88
CA THR A 82 17.69 -17.88 32.87
C THR A 82 18.51 -17.31 31.71
N PHE A 83 18.12 -16.15 31.16
CA PHE A 83 18.88 -15.48 30.10
C PHE A 83 20.30 -15.09 30.55
N SER A 84 20.44 -14.52 31.76
CA SER A 84 21.74 -14.19 32.35
C SER A 84 22.64 -15.42 32.50
N SER A 85 22.07 -16.60 32.77
CA SER A 85 22.83 -17.85 32.83
C SER A 85 23.37 -18.27 31.45
N TRP A 86 22.62 -18.01 30.38
CA TRP A 86 23.06 -18.28 29.00
C TRP A 86 24.20 -17.35 28.60
N LEU A 87 24.06 -16.04 28.88
CA LEU A 87 25.12 -15.06 28.70
C LEU A 87 26.36 -15.42 29.52
N ALA A 88 26.16 -15.91 30.76
CA ALA A 88 27.25 -16.30 31.63
C ALA A 88 28.12 -17.43 31.06
N GLY A 89 27.51 -18.26 30.21
CA GLY A 89 28.13 -19.41 29.55
C GLY A 89 28.93 -19.06 28.29
N LEU A 90 28.80 -17.85 27.73
CA LEU A 90 29.57 -17.43 26.54
C LEU A 90 31.07 -17.38 26.86
N LYS A 91 31.88 -18.01 26.01
CA LYS A 91 33.35 -18.05 26.13
C LYS A 91 33.97 -17.83 24.77
N ALA A 92 34.88 -16.85 24.68
CA ALA A 92 35.73 -16.65 23.52
C ALA A 92 36.65 -17.87 23.37
N ASP A 93 36.57 -18.56 22.24
CA ASP A 93 37.35 -19.75 21.92
C ASP A 93 37.30 -20.04 20.41
N GLY A 94 38.33 -20.69 19.86
CA GLY A 94 38.57 -20.72 18.41
C GLY A 94 39.24 -19.43 17.90
N GLY A 95 39.42 -19.29 16.58
CA GLY A 95 39.86 -18.04 15.95
C GLY A 95 41.33 -17.97 15.52
N ALA A 96 41.55 -17.90 14.21
CA ALA A 96 42.79 -17.43 13.61
C ALA A 96 42.39 -16.52 12.44
N ASP A 97 41.73 -15.39 12.75
CA ASP A 97 41.20 -14.38 11.81
C ASP A 97 40.69 -14.97 10.49
N LYS A 98 39.65 -15.82 10.56
CA LYS A 98 38.98 -16.41 9.40
C LYS A 98 37.57 -15.80 9.21
N PRO A 99 36.93 -15.99 8.04
CA PRO A 99 35.57 -15.49 7.81
C PRO A 99 34.57 -16.06 8.81
N GLU A 100 33.68 -15.18 9.32
CA GLU A 100 32.69 -15.53 10.34
C GLU A 100 31.49 -16.27 9.74
N ALA A 101 30.91 -17.19 10.52
CA ALA A 101 29.70 -17.94 10.17
C ALA A 101 28.40 -17.13 10.36
N ILE A 102 28.42 -15.82 10.08
CA ILE A 102 27.30 -14.90 10.32
C ILE A 102 26.03 -15.35 9.58
N LEU A 103 26.13 -15.70 8.30
CA LEU A 103 24.95 -16.02 7.49
C LEU A 103 24.22 -17.25 8.03
N ALA A 104 24.97 -18.32 8.31
CA ALA A 104 24.47 -19.53 8.98
C ALA A 104 23.89 -19.20 10.37
N ALA A 105 24.57 -18.38 11.17
CA ALA A 105 24.12 -18.01 12.51
C ALA A 105 22.78 -17.25 12.48
N LEU A 106 22.58 -16.34 11.53
CA LEU A 106 21.31 -15.62 11.35
C LEU A 106 20.20 -16.56 10.88
N ARG A 107 20.50 -17.48 9.97
CA ARG A 107 19.54 -18.48 9.47
C ARG A 107 19.09 -19.44 10.56
N HIS A 108 20.01 -19.92 11.37
CA HIS A 108 19.69 -20.79 12.49
C HIS A 108 19.04 -20.05 13.66
N ALA A 109 19.40 -18.78 13.89
CA ALA A 109 18.65 -17.93 14.82
C ALA A 109 17.19 -17.80 14.38
N LEU A 110 16.93 -17.72 13.07
CA LEU A 110 15.58 -17.65 12.51
C LEU A 110 14.84 -18.98 12.64
N THR A 111 15.44 -20.09 12.21
CA THR A 111 14.73 -21.38 12.09
C THR A 111 14.63 -22.17 13.39
N ASP A 112 15.62 -22.02 14.27
CA ASP A 112 15.76 -22.90 15.44
C ASP A 112 15.30 -22.22 16.74
N SER A 113 15.01 -20.91 16.71
CA SER A 113 14.41 -20.21 17.84
C SER A 113 12.88 -20.34 17.83
N MET A 114 12.28 -20.53 18.99
CA MET A 114 10.83 -20.63 19.18
C MET A 114 10.22 -19.24 19.36
N TRP A 115 10.12 -18.51 18.25
CA TRP A 115 9.45 -17.21 18.19
C TRP A 115 7.96 -17.32 18.51
N ARG A 116 7.43 -16.36 19.26
CA ARG A 116 5.99 -16.15 19.39
C ARG A 116 5.44 -15.61 18.08
N SER A 117 4.37 -16.24 17.60
CA SER A 117 3.72 -15.92 16.33
C SER A 117 3.14 -14.50 16.25
N ASP A 118 2.81 -13.90 17.38
CA ASP A 118 2.22 -12.56 17.52
C ASP A 118 3.22 -11.49 17.99
N SER A 119 4.51 -11.84 18.08
CA SER A 119 5.55 -10.93 18.54
C SER A 119 6.27 -10.23 17.40
N GLU A 120 6.64 -8.98 17.63
CA GLU A 120 7.70 -8.32 16.87
C GLU A 120 9.01 -9.09 17.08
N LYS A 121 9.63 -9.54 15.98
CA LYS A 121 10.86 -10.34 15.98
C LYS A 121 12.06 -9.46 15.65
N MET A 122 13.04 -9.46 16.54
CA MET A 122 14.26 -8.68 16.39
C MET A 122 15.48 -9.56 16.58
N MET A 123 16.50 -9.35 15.75
CA MET A 123 17.84 -9.85 15.98
C MET A 123 18.81 -8.70 16.20
N ILE A 124 19.72 -8.87 17.15
CA ILE A 124 20.84 -7.96 17.36
C ILE A 124 22.12 -8.77 17.10
N LEU A 125 22.77 -8.48 15.99
CA LEU A 125 24.03 -9.12 15.57
C LEU A 125 25.21 -8.35 16.15
N LEU A 126 26.10 -9.03 16.88
CA LEU A 126 27.32 -8.47 17.46
C LEU A 126 28.54 -9.26 16.99
N THR A 127 29.46 -8.59 16.32
CA THR A 127 30.57 -9.21 15.57
C THR A 127 31.74 -8.23 15.39
N ASP A 128 32.96 -8.74 15.24
CA ASP A 128 34.15 -7.95 14.89
C ASP A 128 34.63 -8.10 13.43
N ALA A 129 34.02 -9.00 12.63
CA ALA A 129 34.37 -9.23 11.22
C ALA A 129 33.16 -9.53 10.30
N GLY A 130 33.30 -9.23 9.00
CA GLY A 130 32.27 -9.46 7.97
C GLY A 130 31.90 -10.93 7.74
N PRO A 131 30.72 -11.22 7.16
CA PRO A 131 30.36 -12.56 6.73
C PRO A 131 31.30 -13.05 5.62
N HIS A 132 31.39 -14.37 5.43
CA HIS A 132 32.07 -14.91 4.26
C HIS A 132 31.39 -14.46 2.94
N PRO A 133 32.13 -14.37 1.82
CA PRO A 133 31.52 -14.16 0.51
C PRO A 133 30.62 -15.32 0.08
N ASP A 134 29.70 -15.06 -0.84
CA ASP A 134 28.86 -16.10 -1.42
C ASP A 134 29.68 -17.16 -2.15
N GLY A 135 29.30 -18.43 -1.96
CA GLY A 135 29.99 -19.57 -2.56
C GLY A 135 31.35 -19.90 -1.94
N ASP A 136 31.67 -19.33 -0.77
CA ASP A 136 32.84 -19.70 0.01
C ASP A 136 32.87 -21.22 0.28
N CYS A 137 34.06 -21.81 0.20
CA CYS A 137 34.21 -23.25 0.30
C CYS A 137 33.86 -23.83 1.68
N CYS A 138 33.79 -22.99 2.72
CA CYS A 138 33.46 -23.37 4.09
C CYS A 138 32.00 -23.16 4.49
N ASN A 139 31.16 -22.65 3.58
CA ASN A 139 29.72 -22.55 3.75
C ASN A 139 28.99 -23.75 3.13
N ASP A 140 28.99 -24.89 3.84
CA ASP A 140 28.34 -26.13 3.38
C ASP A 140 26.81 -26.02 3.33
N GLU A 141 26.22 -25.09 4.08
CA GLU A 141 24.77 -24.80 4.09
C GLU A 141 24.34 -24.00 2.85
N GLY A 142 25.29 -23.41 2.12
CA GLY A 142 25.04 -22.69 0.88
C GLY A 142 24.27 -21.38 1.08
N ASP A 143 24.23 -20.86 2.31
CA ASP A 143 23.58 -19.60 2.61
C ASP A 143 24.28 -18.45 1.88
N THR A 144 23.53 -17.77 1.01
CA THR A 144 23.99 -16.56 0.35
C THR A 144 23.57 -15.34 1.17
N LEU A 145 24.26 -14.22 0.97
CA LEU A 145 23.91 -12.95 1.59
C LEU A 145 22.46 -12.58 1.28
N ASP A 146 22.09 -12.61 0.00
CA ASP A 146 20.73 -12.28 -0.43
C ASP A 146 19.69 -13.32 0.00
N GLY A 147 20.02 -14.60 -0.01
CA GLY A 147 19.13 -15.66 0.47
C GLY A 147 18.86 -15.58 1.97
N THR A 148 19.87 -15.15 2.75
CA THR A 148 19.75 -14.93 4.19
C THR A 148 18.87 -13.73 4.49
N ILE A 149 19.12 -12.60 3.82
CA ILE A 149 18.30 -11.39 3.91
C ILE A 149 16.85 -11.72 3.54
N PHE A 150 16.62 -12.39 2.41
CA PHE A 150 15.29 -12.79 1.97
C PHE A 150 14.55 -13.61 3.04
N GLY A 151 15.21 -14.59 3.65
CA GLY A 151 14.59 -15.41 4.69
C GLY A 151 14.23 -14.62 5.95
N LEU A 152 15.10 -13.72 6.39
CA LEU A 152 14.86 -12.85 7.55
C LEU A 152 13.69 -11.89 7.28
N THR A 153 13.68 -11.25 6.11
CA THR A 153 12.63 -10.32 5.70
C THR A 153 11.28 -11.03 5.52
N ALA A 154 11.27 -12.25 4.95
CA ALA A 154 10.05 -13.05 4.77
C ALA A 154 9.36 -13.40 6.11
N GLU A 155 10.13 -13.55 7.18
CA GLU A 155 9.63 -13.87 8.53
C GLU A 155 9.39 -12.63 9.41
N GLY A 156 9.57 -11.43 8.83
CA GLY A 156 9.38 -10.14 9.52
C GLY A 156 10.44 -9.84 10.59
N VAL A 157 11.64 -10.42 10.47
CA VAL A 157 12.73 -10.22 11.42
C VAL A 157 13.53 -8.98 11.04
N ARG A 158 13.61 -8.01 11.95
CA ARG A 158 14.53 -6.86 11.80
C ARG A 158 15.89 -7.19 12.40
N VAL A 159 16.98 -6.91 11.67
CA VAL A 159 18.35 -7.16 12.14
C VAL A 159 19.10 -5.86 12.38
N HIS A 160 19.36 -5.52 13.64
CA HIS A 160 20.32 -4.48 13.98
C HIS A 160 21.73 -5.07 14.02
N VAL A 161 22.68 -4.41 13.36
CA VAL A 161 24.05 -4.91 13.24
C VAL A 161 25.00 -3.99 13.98
N ILE A 162 25.78 -4.55 14.91
CA ILE A 162 26.89 -3.89 15.60
C ILE A 162 28.17 -4.59 15.16
N GLY A 163 28.91 -3.97 14.24
CA GLY A 163 30.08 -4.60 13.63
C GLY A 163 30.99 -3.64 12.88
N PRO A 164 32.08 -4.12 12.27
CA PRO A 164 33.01 -3.30 11.48
C PRO A 164 32.31 -2.70 10.26
N ASP A 165 32.92 -1.64 9.70
CA ASP A 165 32.43 -0.97 8.49
C ASP A 165 32.51 -1.87 7.24
N ASP A 166 31.51 -2.73 7.08
CA ASP A 166 31.43 -3.76 6.04
C ASP A 166 30.15 -3.62 5.21
N ALA A 167 30.27 -3.80 3.88
CA ALA A 167 29.16 -3.60 2.95
C ALA A 167 28.05 -4.65 3.11
N ALA A 168 28.40 -5.91 3.38
CA ALA A 168 27.42 -6.97 3.58
C ALA A 168 26.66 -6.76 4.90
N MET A 169 27.35 -6.30 5.96
CA MET A 169 26.69 -5.93 7.22
C MET A 169 25.72 -4.76 7.07
N LYS A 170 26.11 -3.70 6.35
CA LYS A 170 25.21 -2.58 6.03
C LYS A 170 24.00 -3.03 5.23
N LYS A 171 24.21 -3.95 4.28
CA LYS A 171 23.14 -4.55 3.47
C LYS A 171 22.19 -5.37 4.33
N ILE A 172 22.68 -6.24 5.22
CA ILE A 172 21.84 -7.02 6.15
C ILE A 172 20.98 -6.09 7.01
N ALA A 173 21.57 -5.06 7.61
CA ALA A 173 20.83 -4.12 8.42
C ALA A 173 19.79 -3.33 7.60
N GLY A 174 20.21 -2.75 6.47
CA GLY A 174 19.34 -1.91 5.63
C GLY A 174 18.16 -2.68 5.03
N ASP A 175 18.42 -3.85 4.45
CA ASP A 175 17.41 -4.62 3.71
C ASP A 175 16.42 -5.35 4.63
N THR A 176 16.76 -5.53 5.92
CA THR A 176 15.83 -6.07 6.95
C THR A 176 15.12 -4.98 7.74
N GLY A 177 15.31 -3.70 7.39
CA GLY A 177 14.72 -2.56 8.11
C GLY A 177 15.32 -2.31 9.50
N GLY A 178 16.50 -2.87 9.78
CA GLY A 178 17.29 -2.58 10.98
C GLY A 178 18.27 -1.42 10.78
N ARG A 179 19.14 -1.22 11.77
CA ARG A 179 20.15 -0.15 11.76
C ARG A 179 21.55 -0.74 11.90
N PHE A 180 22.50 -0.18 11.15
CA PHE A 180 23.92 -0.54 11.23
C PHE A 180 24.65 0.43 12.16
N PHE A 181 25.44 -0.11 13.07
CA PHE A 181 26.25 0.61 14.02
C PHE A 181 27.70 0.12 13.93
N THR A 182 28.63 1.05 13.72
CA THR A 182 30.05 0.70 13.65
C THR A 182 30.61 0.40 15.04
N ILE A 183 31.18 -0.79 15.23
CA ILE A 183 31.94 -1.11 16.44
C ILE A 183 33.24 -0.29 16.45
N ARG A 184 33.47 0.50 17.52
CA ARG A 184 34.67 1.33 17.67
C ARG A 184 35.43 0.92 18.92
N SER A 185 36.71 0.59 18.77
CA SER A 185 37.58 0.23 19.90
C SER A 185 37.54 1.30 21.00
N GLY A 186 37.18 0.88 22.23
CA GLY A 186 37.18 1.74 23.41
C GLY A 186 35.94 2.63 23.62
N LEU A 187 34.86 2.44 22.85
CA LEU A 187 33.56 3.10 23.05
C LEU A 187 32.54 2.13 23.65
N SER A 188 31.82 2.57 24.67
CA SER A 188 30.76 1.79 25.29
C SER A 188 29.62 1.55 24.29
N LEU A 189 29.15 0.32 24.17
CA LEU A 189 27.96 -0.04 23.38
C LEU A 189 26.64 0.27 24.08
N LYS A 190 26.70 0.76 25.33
CA LYS A 190 25.53 1.11 26.14
C LYS A 190 24.64 2.20 25.52
N PRO A 191 25.16 3.28 24.90
CA PRO A 191 24.35 4.25 24.16
C PRO A 191 23.72 3.67 22.89
N LEU A 192 24.35 2.67 22.25
CA LEU A 192 23.86 2.07 21.02
C LEU A 192 22.70 1.09 21.30
N LEU A 193 22.83 0.24 22.33
CA LEU A 193 21.70 -0.55 22.82
C LEU A 193 20.62 0.34 23.45
N LYS A 194 21.05 1.46 24.06
CA LYS A 194 20.33 2.73 24.24
C LYS A 194 19.29 3.03 23.15
N GLU A 195 19.83 3.45 22.02
CA GLU A 195 19.12 3.86 20.81
C GLU A 195 18.22 2.75 20.26
N ILE A 196 18.65 1.48 20.33
CA ILE A 196 17.80 0.32 19.95
C ILE A 196 16.62 0.18 20.91
N THR A 197 16.83 0.35 22.22
CA THR A 197 15.77 0.33 23.25
C THR A 197 14.79 1.50 23.07
N ASP A 198 15.28 2.69 22.69
CA ASP A 198 14.45 3.87 22.47
C ASP A 198 13.61 3.75 21.18
N ASP A 199 14.12 3.06 20.14
CA ASP A 199 13.35 2.68 18.95
C ASP A 199 12.21 1.68 19.29
N MET A 200 12.47 0.77 20.24
CA MET A 200 11.49 -0.15 20.82
C MET A 200 10.49 0.55 21.78
N GLY A 201 10.83 1.69 22.37
CA GLY A 201 9.97 2.47 23.29
C GLY A 201 8.78 3.17 22.63
N CYS A 202 8.72 3.17 21.29
CA CYS A 202 7.66 3.78 20.49
C CYS A 202 6.64 2.75 19.94
N THR A 203 6.51 1.59 20.59
CA THR A 203 5.51 0.56 20.25
C THR A 203 4.09 1.01 20.58
N PHE A 204 3.16 0.74 19.67
CA PHE A 204 1.71 0.78 19.91
C PHE A 204 1.13 -0.61 19.65
N ARG A 205 -0.05 -0.88 20.18
CA ARG A 205 -0.80 -2.13 19.91
C ARG A 205 -2.23 -1.81 19.51
N PRO A 206 -2.86 -2.58 18.62
CA PRO A 206 -4.31 -2.59 18.51
C PRO A 206 -4.88 -3.17 19.82
N ASP A 207 -5.77 -2.45 20.49
CA ASP A 207 -6.58 -2.91 21.62
C ASP A 207 -7.94 -3.33 21.08
N VAL A 208 -8.15 -4.65 21.01
CA VAL A 208 -9.21 -5.29 20.23
C VAL A 208 -10.31 -5.83 21.13
N GLU A 209 -11.54 -5.43 20.85
CA GLU A 209 -12.75 -6.04 21.36
C GLU A 209 -13.51 -6.74 20.22
N ALA A 210 -13.70 -8.05 20.35
CA ALA A 210 -14.42 -8.86 19.38
C ALA A 210 -15.62 -9.55 20.05
N THR A 211 -16.81 -9.32 19.52
CA THR A 211 -18.05 -9.92 20.03
C THR A 211 -18.83 -10.54 18.88
N CYS A 212 -19.30 -11.77 19.05
CA CYS A 212 -20.11 -12.45 18.04
C CYS A 212 -21.54 -12.64 18.52
N THR A 213 -22.50 -12.11 17.77
CA THR A 213 -23.93 -12.18 18.08
C THR A 213 -24.69 -12.65 16.85
N SER A 214 -25.47 -13.72 16.97
CA SER A 214 -26.32 -14.26 15.90
C SER A 214 -25.58 -14.52 14.57
N GLY A 215 -24.32 -14.99 14.63
CA GLY A 215 -23.48 -15.28 13.47
C GLY A 215 -22.85 -14.06 12.79
N ARG A 216 -22.86 -12.90 13.45
CA ARG A 216 -22.17 -11.69 13.00
C ARG A 216 -21.10 -11.29 14.02
N LEU A 217 -19.85 -11.21 13.56
CA LEU A 217 -18.71 -10.82 14.36
C LEU A 217 -18.50 -9.30 14.27
N LYS A 218 -18.69 -8.59 15.38
CA LYS A 218 -18.31 -7.18 15.52
C LYS A 218 -16.91 -7.09 16.11
N VAL A 219 -16.01 -6.42 15.41
CA VAL A 219 -14.64 -6.14 15.86
C VAL A 219 -14.50 -4.63 16.02
N THR A 220 -14.00 -4.22 17.18
CA THR A 220 -13.68 -2.84 17.52
C THR A 220 -12.20 -2.80 17.91
N ALA A 221 -11.43 -1.84 17.42
CA ALA A 221 -10.02 -1.71 17.72
C ALA A 221 -9.63 -0.25 18.01
N ARG A 222 -8.77 -0.05 19.01
CA ARG A 222 -8.09 1.23 19.29
C ARG A 222 -6.61 1.06 19.11
N LEU A 223 -5.95 1.97 18.42
CA LEU A 223 -4.48 1.95 18.37
C LEU A 223 -3.98 2.57 19.68
N GLN A 224 -3.32 1.79 20.52
CA GLN A 224 -3.00 2.14 21.89
C GLN A 224 -1.48 2.13 22.10
N GLY A 225 -0.89 3.30 22.31
CA GLY A 225 0.44 3.44 22.89
C GLY A 225 0.33 3.74 24.39
N ASN A 226 1.14 4.66 24.91
CA ASN A 226 0.93 5.22 26.26
C ASN A 226 -0.44 5.94 26.40
N GLU A 227 -0.94 6.50 25.30
CA GLU A 227 -2.31 7.02 25.15
C GLU A 227 -2.95 6.45 23.87
N THR A 228 -4.27 6.62 23.71
CA THR A 228 -4.97 6.21 22.49
C THR A 228 -4.51 7.08 21.33
N ILE A 229 -4.05 6.44 20.26
CA ILE A 229 -3.55 7.08 19.04
C ILE A 229 -4.75 7.41 18.14
N PRO A 230 -4.96 8.70 17.81
CA PRO A 230 -6.09 9.12 16.99
C PRO A 230 -5.89 8.76 15.51
N TYR A 231 -6.98 8.72 14.76
CA TYR A 231 -6.92 8.59 13.30
C TYR A 231 -6.29 9.83 12.65
N VAL A 232 -5.33 9.58 11.77
CA VAL A 232 -4.68 10.55 10.88
C VAL A 232 -4.70 9.94 9.47
N ALA A 233 -5.27 10.67 8.50
CA ALA A 233 -5.39 10.19 7.13
C ALA A 233 -4.01 9.91 6.51
N GLY A 234 -3.88 8.77 5.82
CA GLY A 234 -2.59 8.30 5.25
C GLY A 234 -1.66 7.65 6.27
N GLU A 235 -1.63 8.17 7.49
CA GLU A 235 -0.70 7.78 8.55
C GLU A 235 -1.23 6.64 9.43
N THR A 236 -2.53 6.56 9.72
CA THR A 236 -3.07 5.50 10.59
C THR A 236 -4.16 4.68 9.92
N ALA A 237 -4.14 3.37 10.14
CA ALA A 237 -5.13 2.44 9.60
C ALA A 237 -5.32 1.23 10.54
N ALA A 238 -6.41 0.48 10.38
CA ALA A 238 -6.55 -0.83 11.01
C ALA A 238 -7.29 -1.81 10.09
N TRP A 239 -6.95 -3.08 10.17
CA TRP A 239 -7.58 -4.16 9.41
C TRP A 239 -7.55 -5.46 10.22
N ALA A 240 -8.39 -6.42 9.90
CA ALA A 240 -8.49 -7.69 10.60
C ALA A 240 -8.42 -8.86 9.63
N TYR A 241 -7.64 -9.87 9.96
CA TYR A 241 -7.71 -11.18 9.34
C TYR A 241 -8.54 -12.11 10.20
N LEU A 242 -9.37 -12.92 9.57
CA LEU A 242 -10.18 -13.91 10.24
C LEU A 242 -9.92 -15.27 9.60
N ASN A 243 -9.31 -16.16 10.36
CA ASN A 243 -8.99 -17.51 9.95
C ASN A 243 -10.01 -18.48 10.54
N GLN A 244 -10.82 -19.07 9.67
CA GLN A 244 -11.81 -20.07 10.04
C GLN A 244 -11.61 -21.33 9.22
N SER A 245 -11.37 -22.46 9.90
CA SER A 245 -11.16 -23.76 9.26
C SER A 245 -10.06 -23.78 8.18
N GLY A 246 -9.00 -22.99 8.37
CA GLY A 246 -7.86 -22.90 7.46
C GLY A 246 -8.05 -21.95 6.27
N ARG A 247 -9.13 -21.16 6.24
CA ARG A 247 -9.30 -20.04 5.30
C ARG A 247 -9.17 -18.72 6.04
N SER A 248 -8.22 -17.90 5.62
CA SER A 248 -8.00 -16.54 6.13
C SER A 248 -8.66 -15.51 5.21
N SER A 249 -9.47 -14.62 5.78
CA SER A 249 -10.13 -13.52 5.07
C SER A 249 -9.75 -12.19 5.73
N GLN A 250 -9.30 -11.20 4.95
CA GLN A 250 -8.98 -9.85 5.44
C GLN A 250 -10.19 -8.91 5.35
N TYR A 251 -10.34 -8.04 6.33
CA TYR A 251 -11.37 -7.02 6.42
C TYR A 251 -10.74 -5.71 6.89
N ASN A 252 -10.88 -4.62 6.13
CA ASN A 252 -10.44 -3.30 6.60
C ASN A 252 -11.44 -2.75 7.62
N LEU A 253 -10.95 -2.17 8.71
CA LEU A 253 -11.79 -1.54 9.72
C LEU A 253 -11.98 -0.06 9.36
N SER A 254 -13.23 0.40 9.37
CA SER A 254 -13.56 1.81 9.17
C SER A 254 -13.40 2.57 10.47
N TYR A 255 -12.78 3.75 10.43
CA TYR A 255 -12.65 4.59 11.62
C TYR A 255 -13.97 5.33 11.92
N ASP A 256 -14.53 5.09 13.09
CA ASP A 256 -15.69 5.80 13.61
C ASP A 256 -15.25 7.00 14.46
N THR A 257 -15.48 8.20 13.92
CA THR A 257 -15.10 9.47 14.56
C THR A 257 -15.89 9.79 15.83
N VAL A 258 -17.05 9.16 16.06
CA VAL A 258 -17.88 9.40 17.24
C VAL A 258 -17.37 8.63 18.44
N THR A 259 -16.93 7.37 18.22
CA THR A 259 -16.42 6.50 19.29
C THR A 259 -14.90 6.51 19.41
N GLY A 260 -14.19 7.05 18.41
CA GLY A 260 -12.73 7.10 18.35
C GLY A 260 -12.11 5.71 18.16
N THR A 261 -12.78 4.83 17.42
CA THR A 261 -12.37 3.43 17.25
C THR A 261 -12.48 2.98 15.80
N TYR A 262 -11.65 2.02 15.42
CA TYR A 262 -11.75 1.28 14.17
C TYR A 262 -12.78 0.17 14.34
N ILE A 263 -13.75 0.05 13.42
CA ILE A 263 -14.87 -0.89 13.55
C ILE A 263 -15.08 -1.66 12.26
N ILE A 264 -15.40 -2.95 12.37
CA ILE A 264 -15.95 -3.76 11.28
C ILE A 264 -17.01 -4.73 11.81
N SER A 265 -18.00 -5.06 10.97
CA SER A 265 -19.00 -6.11 11.25
C SER A 265 -18.98 -7.15 10.14
N VAL A 266 -18.59 -8.38 10.47
CA VAL A 266 -18.46 -9.50 9.53
C VAL A 266 -19.66 -10.44 9.67
N PRO A 267 -20.57 -10.52 8.68
CA PRO A 267 -21.71 -11.43 8.72
C PRO A 267 -21.33 -12.86 8.29
N GLY A 268 -22.13 -13.85 8.71
CA GLY A 268 -22.07 -15.22 8.18
C GLY A 268 -21.00 -16.11 8.84
N LEU A 269 -20.53 -15.75 10.03
CA LEU A 269 -19.57 -16.54 10.79
C LEU A 269 -20.25 -17.54 11.71
N CYS A 270 -19.78 -18.78 11.71
CA CYS A 270 -20.23 -19.81 12.65
C CYS A 270 -19.08 -20.75 13.03
N GLY A 271 -18.97 -21.09 14.30
CA GLY A 271 -17.89 -21.88 14.89
C GLY A 271 -16.69 -21.04 15.33
N PRO A 272 -15.62 -21.70 15.83
CA PRO A 272 -14.40 -21.03 16.24
C PRO A 272 -13.67 -20.42 15.03
N ALA A 273 -13.09 -19.25 15.23
CA ALA A 273 -12.25 -18.54 14.28
C ALA A 273 -11.13 -17.80 15.04
N GLU A 274 -9.97 -17.74 14.40
CA GLU A 274 -8.84 -16.94 14.87
C GLU A 274 -8.91 -15.57 14.20
N LEU A 275 -9.03 -14.51 15.01
CA LEU A 275 -9.06 -13.13 14.57
C LEU A 275 -7.70 -12.49 14.83
N ALA A 276 -7.09 -11.85 13.85
CA ALA A 276 -5.87 -11.08 13.98
C ALA A 276 -6.12 -9.64 13.51
N VAL A 277 -6.16 -8.67 14.41
CA VAL A 277 -6.39 -7.27 14.06
C VAL A 277 -5.07 -6.52 14.06
N TYR A 278 -4.78 -5.90 12.94
CA TYR A 278 -3.61 -5.09 12.66
C TYR A 278 -3.96 -3.62 12.74
N GLY A 279 -2.98 -2.82 13.15
CA GLY A 279 -3.02 -1.37 13.17
C GLY A 279 -1.74 -0.81 12.60
N ARG A 280 -1.83 0.30 11.88
CA ARG A 280 -0.70 1.05 11.32
C ARG A 280 -0.67 2.46 11.88
N VAL A 281 0.52 2.98 12.18
CA VAL A 281 0.81 4.37 12.56
C VAL A 281 2.12 4.77 11.89
N GLY A 282 2.06 5.64 10.88
CA GLY A 282 3.15 5.90 9.94
C GLY A 282 3.59 4.63 9.21
N GLU A 283 4.89 4.36 9.20
CA GLU A 283 5.48 3.15 8.62
C GLU A 283 5.40 1.93 9.57
N ARG A 284 4.92 2.13 10.81
CA ARG A 284 4.91 1.08 11.85
C ARG A 284 3.58 0.35 11.86
N SER A 285 3.61 -0.98 11.94
CA SER A 285 2.41 -1.82 12.08
C SER A 285 2.50 -2.69 13.34
N ALA A 286 1.36 -2.96 13.97
CA ALA A 286 1.25 -3.83 15.14
C ALA A 286 -0.02 -4.70 15.01
N VAL A 287 -0.02 -5.88 15.63
CA VAL A 287 -1.13 -6.85 15.54
C VAL A 287 -1.55 -7.32 16.93
N GLN A 288 -2.83 -7.62 17.10
CA GLN A 288 -3.35 -8.36 18.24
C GLN A 288 -4.27 -9.49 17.76
N THR A 289 -4.01 -10.71 18.23
CA THR A 289 -4.83 -11.88 17.91
C THR A 289 -5.81 -12.23 19.03
N ALA A 290 -6.99 -12.72 18.67
CA ALA A 290 -8.03 -13.19 19.58
C ALA A 290 -8.71 -14.44 19.00
N GLN A 291 -9.14 -15.36 19.86
CA GLN A 291 -10.00 -16.48 19.46
C GLN A 291 -11.45 -16.06 19.65
N VAL A 292 -12.27 -16.25 18.61
CA VAL A 292 -13.68 -15.88 18.63
C VAL A 292 -14.51 -17.07 18.21
N ASP A 293 -15.49 -17.45 19.03
CA ASP A 293 -16.42 -18.54 18.72
C ASP A 293 -17.80 -17.97 18.43
N CYS A 294 -18.26 -18.13 17.19
CA CYS A 294 -19.56 -17.68 16.73
C CYS A 294 -20.66 -18.74 16.87
N GLY A 295 -20.41 -19.85 17.58
CA GLY A 295 -21.39 -20.89 17.88
C GLY A 295 -21.70 -21.82 16.70
N SER A 296 -22.45 -22.90 16.94
CA SER A 296 -22.73 -23.93 15.91
C SER A 296 -23.49 -23.39 14.70
N CYS A 297 -23.09 -23.79 13.49
CA CYS A 297 -23.79 -23.50 12.23
C CYS A 297 -25.17 -24.20 12.19
N GLY A 298 -26.15 -23.63 12.89
CA GLY A 298 -27.55 -24.05 12.91
C GLY A 298 -28.43 -22.86 12.57
N GLY A 299 -29.34 -23.06 11.62
CA GLY A 299 -30.13 -21.98 11.04
C GLY A 299 -30.97 -21.19 12.04
N ALA A 300 -31.15 -19.91 11.67
CA ALA A 300 -32.17 -18.95 12.09
C ALA A 300 -31.92 -18.09 13.36
N THR A 301 -31.79 -16.79 13.07
CA THR A 301 -32.64 -15.66 13.52
C THR A 301 -32.26 -14.79 14.74
N VAL A 302 -32.16 -13.49 14.40
CA VAL A 302 -32.46 -12.19 15.07
C VAL A 302 -31.47 -11.46 16.01
N ALA A 303 -31.33 -10.16 15.66
CA ALA A 303 -31.35 -8.88 16.41
C ALA A 303 -30.34 -8.58 17.54
N GLU A 304 -29.68 -7.40 17.45
CA GLU A 304 -30.18 -6.18 18.13
C GLU A 304 -29.48 -4.86 17.72
N ALA A 305 -30.32 -3.83 17.59
CA ALA A 305 -30.18 -2.38 17.83
C ALA A 305 -28.98 -1.60 17.24
N THR A 306 -29.14 -1.19 15.98
CA THR A 306 -28.44 -0.05 15.35
C THR A 306 -29.31 1.21 15.37
N SER A 307 -28.69 2.38 15.22
CA SER A 307 -29.41 3.62 14.89
C SER A 307 -30.34 3.36 13.71
N ASN A 308 -31.60 3.80 13.82
CA ASN A 308 -32.58 3.73 12.74
C ASN A 308 -31.93 4.21 11.43
N GLN A 309 -32.15 3.47 10.35
CA GLN A 309 -31.77 3.78 8.98
C GLN A 309 -33.04 4.13 8.21
N PRO A 310 -33.01 5.14 7.33
CA PRO A 310 -34.17 5.49 6.52
C PRO A 310 -34.52 4.34 5.56
N PRO A 311 -35.80 4.14 5.21
CA PRO A 311 -36.20 3.16 4.21
C PRO A 311 -35.73 3.57 2.81
N GLU A 312 -35.32 2.59 2.00
CA GLU A 312 -34.86 2.77 0.62
C GLU A 312 -35.79 2.07 -0.38
N ILE A 313 -36.13 2.75 -1.48
CA ILE A 313 -37.00 2.20 -2.53
C ILE A 313 -36.20 1.36 -3.52
N VAL A 314 -36.27 0.04 -3.33
CA VAL A 314 -35.72 -0.99 -4.21
C VAL A 314 -36.32 -0.89 -5.61
N SER A 315 -37.65 -0.77 -5.74
CA SER A 315 -38.30 -0.73 -7.06
C SER A 315 -39.59 0.09 -7.09
N LEU A 316 -39.95 0.58 -8.28
CA LEU A 316 -41.26 1.18 -8.59
C LEU A 316 -41.70 0.68 -9.98
N LEU A 317 -42.59 -0.32 -9.97
CA LEU A 317 -42.99 -1.06 -11.17
C LEU A 317 -44.48 -0.92 -11.43
N ALA A 318 -44.85 -0.83 -12.71
CA ALA A 318 -46.23 -0.80 -13.15
C ALA A 318 -46.63 -2.16 -13.76
N LYS A 319 -47.80 -2.67 -13.38
CA LYS A 319 -48.41 -3.85 -13.98
C LYS A 319 -49.85 -3.56 -14.44
N PRO A 320 -50.16 -3.72 -15.74
CA PRO A 320 -49.24 -4.02 -16.84
C PRO A 320 -48.23 -2.87 -17.11
N SER A 321 -47.07 -3.20 -17.68
CA SER A 321 -45.97 -2.26 -17.93
C SER A 321 -46.30 -1.26 -19.04
N SER A 322 -45.61 -0.13 -19.05
CA SER A 322 -45.76 0.90 -20.10
C SER A 322 -45.34 0.36 -21.48
N PRO A 323 -45.98 0.79 -22.60
CA PRO A 323 -47.16 1.64 -22.67
C PRO A 323 -48.48 0.87 -22.50
N GLN A 324 -49.56 1.55 -22.08
CA GLN A 324 -50.92 0.97 -21.95
C GLN A 324 -52.00 1.81 -22.63
N GLU A 325 -53.17 1.24 -22.87
CA GLU A 325 -54.31 1.96 -23.47
C GLU A 325 -55.08 2.79 -22.42
N ALA A 326 -55.67 3.91 -22.86
CA ALA A 326 -56.51 4.74 -21.98
C ALA A 326 -57.67 3.93 -21.38
N GLY A 327 -57.85 4.03 -20.06
CA GLY A 327 -58.81 3.25 -19.29
C GLY A 327 -58.27 1.92 -18.73
N ALA A 328 -57.02 1.54 -19.02
CA ALA A 328 -56.39 0.39 -18.38
C ALA A 328 -56.11 0.66 -16.89
N ALA A 329 -56.47 -0.30 -16.04
CA ALA A 329 -56.10 -0.28 -14.63
C ALA A 329 -54.65 -0.74 -14.49
N VAL A 330 -53.78 0.15 -14.04
CA VAL A 330 -52.35 -0.07 -13.82
C VAL A 330 -52.09 -0.12 -12.33
N THR A 331 -51.68 -1.28 -11.83
CA THR A 331 -51.24 -1.42 -10.44
C THR A 331 -49.76 -1.10 -10.36
N TRP A 332 -49.44 0.01 -9.72
CA TRP A 332 -48.09 0.35 -9.32
C TRP A 332 -47.74 -0.40 -8.04
N THR A 333 -46.60 -1.06 -8.04
CA THR A 333 -46.02 -1.71 -6.85
C THR A 333 -44.67 -1.05 -6.60
N ALA A 334 -44.53 -0.46 -5.42
CA ALA A 334 -43.26 -0.01 -4.90
C ALA A 334 -42.73 -1.08 -3.94
N GLU A 335 -41.48 -1.47 -4.06
CA GLU A 335 -40.82 -2.25 -3.02
C GLU A 335 -39.80 -1.34 -2.36
N ALA A 336 -39.93 -1.21 -1.04
CA ALA A 336 -38.96 -0.53 -0.23
C ALA A 336 -38.52 -1.43 0.92
N THR A 337 -37.27 -1.29 1.31
CA THR A 337 -36.67 -2.04 2.41
C THR A 337 -36.22 -1.07 3.47
N ASP A 338 -36.50 -1.43 4.71
CA ASP A 338 -36.00 -0.75 5.88
C ASP A 338 -35.05 -1.72 6.59
N THR A 339 -33.80 -1.30 6.78
CA THR A 339 -32.75 -2.18 7.31
C THR A 339 -33.03 -2.59 8.76
N ASP A 340 -33.80 -1.78 9.50
CA ASP A 340 -34.22 -2.04 10.87
C ASP A 340 -35.60 -2.72 10.95
N GLY A 341 -36.27 -2.88 9.80
CA GLY A 341 -37.58 -3.52 9.69
C GLY A 341 -38.74 -2.65 10.17
N ASP A 342 -38.56 -1.32 10.20
CA ASP A 342 -39.63 -0.40 10.56
C ASP A 342 -40.80 -0.42 9.56
N GLN A 343 -41.97 0.05 10.03
CA GLN A 343 -43.16 0.11 9.19
C GLN A 343 -43.02 1.25 8.16
N ILE A 344 -42.87 0.88 6.90
CA ILE A 344 -42.78 1.81 5.79
C ILE A 344 -44.17 2.33 5.40
N LEU A 345 -44.30 3.64 5.33
CA LEU A 345 -45.45 4.33 4.76
C LEU A 345 -45.12 4.79 3.33
N TYR A 346 -46.04 4.55 2.41
CA TYR A 346 -45.95 4.89 1.00
C TYR A 346 -46.91 6.03 0.66
N ARG A 347 -46.49 6.89 -0.27
CA ARG A 347 -47.35 7.91 -0.86
C ARG A 347 -47.05 8.05 -2.34
N PHE A 348 -48.05 7.87 -3.18
CA PHE A 348 -47.92 7.93 -4.64
C PHE A 348 -48.36 9.28 -5.19
N PHE A 349 -47.71 9.71 -6.27
CA PHE A 349 -47.98 10.93 -7.01
C PHE A 349 -48.11 10.62 -8.49
N VAL A 350 -48.95 11.39 -9.18
CA VAL A 350 -48.99 11.43 -10.64
C VAL A 350 -48.90 12.88 -11.10
N ASN A 351 -47.89 13.18 -11.93
CA ASN A 351 -47.59 14.53 -12.41
C ASN A 351 -47.51 15.55 -11.26
N ASP A 352 -46.79 15.19 -10.21
CA ASP A 352 -46.54 15.99 -9.00
C ASP A 352 -47.78 16.27 -8.12
N GLU A 353 -48.95 15.74 -8.48
CA GLU A 353 -50.16 15.79 -7.65
C GLU A 353 -50.28 14.51 -6.80
N PRO A 354 -50.57 14.62 -5.48
CA PRO A 354 -50.68 13.46 -4.59
C PRO A 354 -51.88 12.60 -4.99
N ALA A 355 -51.60 11.35 -5.37
CA ALA A 355 -52.61 10.38 -5.76
C ALA A 355 -53.12 9.55 -4.57
N THR A 356 -52.29 9.42 -3.52
CA THR A 356 -52.67 8.84 -2.22
C THR A 356 -52.19 9.73 -1.09
N GLU A 357 -52.76 9.55 0.11
CA GLU A 357 -52.13 9.99 1.36
C GLU A 357 -51.09 8.94 1.82
N TRP A 358 -50.30 9.27 2.86
CA TRP A 358 -49.41 8.30 3.50
C TRP A 358 -50.19 7.07 3.99
N ASN A 359 -49.83 5.88 3.52
CA ASN A 359 -50.52 4.63 3.87
C ASN A 359 -49.55 3.44 3.84
N THR A 360 -49.96 2.27 4.34
CA THR A 360 -49.10 1.07 4.43
C THR A 360 -49.16 0.16 3.19
N GLN A 361 -49.96 0.52 2.18
CA GLN A 361 -50.04 -0.27 0.95
C GLN A 361 -48.94 0.18 0.02
N ASN A 362 -48.02 -0.74 -0.27
CA ASN A 362 -46.97 -0.56 -1.26
C ASN A 362 -47.50 -0.68 -2.69
N GLN A 363 -48.81 -0.86 -2.85
CA GLN A 363 -49.50 -0.95 -4.11
C GLN A 363 -50.57 0.12 -4.24
N TRP A 364 -50.61 0.75 -5.41
CA TRP A 364 -51.64 1.71 -5.78
C TRP A 364 -52.12 1.43 -7.20
N THR A 365 -53.42 1.27 -7.38
CA THR A 365 -54.00 1.08 -8.72
C THR A 365 -54.51 2.42 -9.25
N TRP A 366 -54.01 2.77 -10.42
CA TRP A 366 -54.32 3.98 -11.14
C TRP A 366 -54.99 3.64 -12.47
N THR A 367 -55.83 4.54 -12.96
CA THR A 367 -56.47 4.39 -14.28
C THR A 367 -56.42 5.74 -14.97
N ALA A 368 -55.59 5.84 -16.00
CA ALA A 368 -55.48 7.04 -16.81
C ALA A 368 -56.66 7.13 -17.79
N SER A 369 -57.37 8.26 -17.81
CA SER A 369 -58.48 8.50 -18.74
C SER A 369 -58.05 9.19 -20.03
N GLU A 370 -56.81 9.68 -20.12
CA GLU A 370 -56.29 10.45 -21.25
C GLU A 370 -54.98 9.83 -21.74
N ALA A 371 -54.69 10.01 -23.03
CA ALA A 371 -53.42 9.59 -23.62
C ALA A 371 -52.32 10.62 -23.31
N GLY A 372 -51.11 10.14 -23.08
CA GLY A 372 -49.96 10.98 -22.76
C GLY A 372 -48.92 10.28 -21.89
N THR A 373 -47.82 10.99 -21.62
CA THR A 373 -46.78 10.54 -20.70
C THR A 373 -47.07 11.07 -19.30
N TYR A 374 -47.04 10.17 -18.33
CA TYR A 374 -47.30 10.45 -16.93
C TYR A 374 -46.04 10.18 -16.11
N ARG A 375 -45.71 11.10 -15.21
CA ARG A 375 -44.66 10.94 -14.21
C ARG A 375 -45.28 10.34 -12.96
N VAL A 376 -44.92 9.10 -12.63
CA VAL A 376 -45.37 8.44 -11.41
C VAL A 376 -44.23 8.41 -10.42
N GLU A 377 -44.48 8.94 -9.23
CA GLU A 377 -43.50 8.97 -8.15
C GLU A 377 -44.07 8.24 -6.93
N VAL A 378 -43.22 7.49 -6.24
CA VAL A 378 -43.49 7.00 -4.89
C VAL A 378 -42.50 7.62 -3.93
N GLN A 379 -43.01 8.06 -2.79
CA GLN A 379 -42.23 8.49 -1.64
C GLN A 379 -42.45 7.50 -0.50
N VAL A 380 -41.39 7.24 0.26
CA VAL A 380 -41.46 6.38 1.44
C VAL A 380 -40.97 7.11 2.70
N ARG A 381 -41.47 6.67 3.85
CA ARG A 381 -40.95 7.09 5.15
C ARG A 381 -41.19 6.06 6.25
N ASP A 382 -40.37 6.09 7.29
CA ASP A 382 -40.51 5.28 8.52
C ASP A 382 -41.09 6.09 9.70
N GLY A 383 -41.14 7.42 9.58
CA GLY A 383 -41.61 8.34 10.62
C GLY A 383 -40.64 8.56 11.79
N ARG A 384 -39.41 8.06 11.68
CA ARG A 384 -38.33 8.21 12.65
C ARG A 384 -37.21 9.12 12.15
N HIS A 385 -37.13 9.33 10.84
CA HIS A 385 -36.24 10.30 10.20
C HIS A 385 -36.99 11.55 9.74
N ALA A 386 -37.80 11.45 8.69
CA ALA A 386 -38.60 12.57 8.21
C ALA A 386 -39.85 12.81 9.07
N GLY A 387 -40.11 14.08 9.39
CA GLY A 387 -41.31 14.52 10.12
C GLY A 387 -42.60 14.37 9.32
N GLU A 388 -43.73 14.78 9.91
CA GLU A 388 -45.09 14.50 9.40
C GLU A 388 -45.34 14.99 7.95
N GLY A 389 -44.58 15.96 7.45
CA GLY A 389 -44.63 16.46 6.06
C GLY A 389 -43.47 16.07 5.14
N GLY A 390 -42.46 15.34 5.61
CA GLY A 390 -41.26 14.96 4.84
C GLY A 390 -41.28 13.51 4.35
N MET A 391 -40.26 13.15 3.57
CA MET A 391 -40.01 11.81 3.04
C MET A 391 -38.53 11.41 3.27
N ASP A 392 -38.27 10.12 3.34
CA ASP A 392 -36.94 9.55 3.59
C ASP A 392 -36.25 9.13 2.28
N ASP A 393 -37.02 8.60 1.33
CA ASP A 393 -36.55 8.29 -0.04
C ASP A 393 -37.67 8.50 -1.08
N ARG A 394 -37.30 8.69 -2.35
CA ARG A 394 -38.21 8.87 -3.49
C ARG A 394 -37.72 8.16 -4.75
N LYS A 395 -38.64 7.55 -5.50
CA LYS A 395 -38.36 6.94 -6.80
C LYS A 395 -39.39 7.36 -7.83
N VAL A 396 -38.95 7.59 -9.06
CA VAL A 396 -39.75 8.16 -10.14
C VAL A 396 -39.66 7.26 -11.36
N SER A 397 -40.80 6.98 -11.96
CA SER A 397 -40.93 6.22 -13.21
C SER A 397 -41.82 6.98 -14.19
N SER A 398 -41.47 6.95 -15.47
CA SER A 398 -42.33 7.44 -16.55
C SER A 398 -43.27 6.34 -17.04
N PHE A 399 -44.51 6.69 -17.37
CA PHE A 399 -45.50 5.76 -17.89
C PHE A 399 -46.29 6.36 -19.03
N GLU A 400 -46.42 5.62 -20.14
CA GLU A 400 -47.04 6.09 -21.36
C GLU A 400 -48.41 5.46 -21.56
N ILE A 401 -49.40 6.31 -21.86
CA ILE A 401 -50.75 5.89 -22.25
C ILE A 401 -50.96 6.21 -23.72
N SER A 402 -51.13 5.17 -24.51
CA SER A 402 -51.37 5.25 -25.95
C SER A 402 -52.81 5.67 -26.24
N GLY A 403 -52.97 6.51 -27.28
CA GLY A 403 -54.27 6.74 -27.90
C GLY A 403 -54.58 5.61 -28.88
N THR A 404 -55.75 5.00 -28.72
CA THR A 404 -56.22 3.78 -29.41
C THR A 404 -55.72 3.53 -30.84
N ASN A 405 -55.27 2.28 -31.05
CA ASN A 405 -55.15 1.43 -32.26
C ASN A 405 -53.89 1.55 -33.14
N GLU A 406 -53.04 0.52 -33.08
CA GLU A 406 -52.72 -0.37 -34.22
C GLU A 406 -52.06 -1.70 -33.74
N PRO A 407 -52.40 -2.87 -34.29
CA PRO A 407 -51.77 -4.13 -33.88
C PRO A 407 -50.48 -4.38 -34.68
N GLN A 408 -49.33 -4.39 -34.02
CA GLN A 408 -48.09 -4.91 -34.59
C GLN A 408 -48.09 -6.44 -34.48
N THR A 409 -48.11 -7.06 -35.65
CA THR A 409 -48.01 -8.48 -35.91
C THR A 409 -46.70 -9.06 -35.39
N THR A 410 -46.80 -10.17 -34.67
CA THR A 410 -45.71 -11.04 -34.23
C THR A 410 -44.94 -11.62 -35.43
N GLY A 411 -43.75 -11.09 -35.68
CA GLY A 411 -42.69 -11.79 -36.41
C GLY A 411 -41.85 -12.61 -35.44
N MET A 412 -42.25 -13.86 -35.19
CA MET A 412 -41.34 -14.87 -34.64
C MET A 412 -40.37 -15.31 -35.75
N SER A 413 -39.07 -15.01 -35.60
CA SER A 413 -37.98 -15.99 -35.72
C SER A 413 -36.61 -15.32 -35.59
N GLU A 414 -35.71 -16.01 -34.88
CA GLU A 414 -34.39 -15.61 -34.31
C GLU A 414 -34.56 -14.90 -32.95
N SER A 415 -34.42 -15.52 -31.78
CA SER A 415 -33.87 -16.83 -31.38
C SER A 415 -34.44 -17.20 -30.00
N ASP A 416 -35.05 -18.38 -29.86
CA ASP A 416 -35.47 -18.96 -28.56
C ASP A 416 -34.26 -19.56 -27.79
N GLU A 417 -33.04 -19.15 -28.13
CA GLU A 417 -31.83 -19.66 -27.50
C GLU A 417 -31.65 -18.99 -26.14
N VAL A 418 -31.84 -19.78 -25.09
CA VAL A 418 -31.60 -19.37 -23.72
C VAL A 418 -30.09 -19.29 -23.50
N VAL A 419 -29.60 -18.09 -23.21
CA VAL A 419 -28.21 -17.85 -22.81
C VAL A 419 -28.11 -18.07 -21.31
N VAL A 420 -27.06 -18.78 -20.89
CA VAL A 420 -26.81 -19.10 -19.49
C VAL A 420 -25.51 -18.44 -19.08
N PHE A 421 -25.55 -17.67 -17.99
CA PHE A 421 -24.39 -17.11 -17.31
C PHE A 421 -24.15 -17.95 -16.04
N PRO A 422 -23.18 -18.88 -16.03
CA PRO A 422 -22.97 -19.79 -14.90
C PRO A 422 -22.50 -19.08 -13.63
N ASP A 423 -21.77 -17.97 -13.79
CA ASP A 423 -21.36 -17.12 -12.68
C ASP A 423 -22.55 -16.28 -12.20
N PRO A 424 -22.98 -16.43 -10.93
CA PRO A 424 -24.15 -15.72 -10.42
C PRO A 424 -23.95 -14.20 -10.33
N ASN A 425 -22.70 -13.73 -10.18
CA ASN A 425 -22.41 -12.30 -10.15
C ASN A 425 -22.48 -11.72 -11.56
N LEU A 426 -22.01 -12.47 -12.57
CA LEU A 426 -22.17 -12.08 -13.97
C LEU A 426 -23.63 -12.13 -14.42
N ASP A 427 -24.38 -13.18 -14.07
CA ASP A 427 -25.82 -13.25 -14.33
C ASP A 427 -26.55 -12.05 -13.72
N ALA A 428 -26.26 -11.71 -12.46
CA ALA A 428 -26.84 -10.54 -11.81
C ALA A 428 -26.46 -9.22 -12.50
N ALA A 429 -25.20 -9.08 -12.94
CA ALA A 429 -24.74 -7.91 -13.68
C ALA A 429 -25.46 -7.76 -15.02
N ILE A 430 -25.57 -8.86 -15.78
CA ILE A 430 -26.30 -8.89 -17.05
C ILE A 430 -27.77 -8.55 -16.82
N ARG A 431 -28.44 -9.19 -15.87
CA ARG A 431 -29.86 -8.93 -15.56
C ARG A 431 -30.11 -7.48 -15.19
N THR A 432 -29.21 -6.88 -14.42
CA THR A 432 -29.23 -5.45 -14.11
C THR A 432 -29.12 -4.63 -15.39
N ALA A 433 -28.14 -4.95 -16.24
CA ALA A 433 -27.85 -4.20 -17.46
C ALA A 433 -28.98 -4.28 -18.50
N ILE A 434 -29.65 -5.42 -18.64
CA ILE A 434 -30.79 -5.60 -19.56
C ILE A 434 -32.16 -5.37 -18.90
N ASN A 435 -32.19 -4.93 -17.64
CA ASN A 435 -33.41 -4.71 -16.85
C ASN A 435 -34.36 -5.94 -16.81
N LYS A 436 -33.80 -7.13 -16.58
CA LYS A 436 -34.52 -8.41 -16.58
C LYS A 436 -34.22 -9.26 -15.33
N PRO A 437 -34.82 -8.92 -14.17
CA PRO A 437 -34.47 -9.55 -12.89
C PRO A 437 -34.84 -11.03 -12.78
N GLU A 438 -35.83 -11.50 -13.54
CA GLU A 438 -36.32 -12.88 -13.49
C GLU A 438 -36.50 -13.50 -14.87
N GLY A 439 -36.60 -14.83 -14.91
CA GLY A 439 -36.83 -15.59 -16.13
C GLY A 439 -35.57 -15.85 -16.95
N SER A 440 -35.74 -16.62 -18.03
CA SER A 440 -34.65 -16.95 -18.94
C SER A 440 -34.17 -15.70 -19.69
N ILE A 441 -32.84 -15.57 -19.82
CA ILE A 441 -32.21 -14.60 -20.71
C ILE A 441 -32.07 -15.27 -22.08
N TYR A 442 -32.50 -14.60 -23.13
CA TYR A 442 -32.41 -15.03 -24.52
C TYR A 442 -31.40 -14.15 -25.25
N ALA A 443 -30.80 -14.65 -26.33
CA ALA A 443 -29.87 -13.85 -27.12
C ALA A 443 -30.49 -12.52 -27.62
N ALA A 444 -31.80 -12.51 -27.88
CA ALA A 444 -32.54 -11.29 -28.24
C ALA A 444 -32.59 -10.23 -27.12
N ASP A 445 -32.42 -10.59 -25.85
CA ASP A 445 -32.35 -9.62 -24.76
C ASP A 445 -30.98 -8.92 -24.70
N LEU A 446 -29.94 -9.53 -25.31
CA LEU A 446 -28.56 -9.05 -25.26
C LEU A 446 -28.18 -8.17 -26.46
N VAL A 447 -29.03 -8.09 -27.48
CA VAL A 447 -28.69 -7.43 -28.76
C VAL A 447 -28.43 -5.92 -28.63
N ASP A 448 -28.99 -5.28 -27.61
CA ASP A 448 -28.84 -3.84 -27.36
C ASP A 448 -27.81 -3.54 -26.24
N LEU A 449 -27.21 -4.57 -25.63
CA LEU A 449 -26.22 -4.39 -24.57
C LEU A 449 -24.88 -3.92 -25.17
N ASN A 450 -24.59 -2.64 -24.99
CA ASN A 450 -23.38 -1.97 -25.49
C ASN A 450 -22.33 -1.68 -24.41
N VAL A 451 -22.74 -1.60 -23.14
CA VAL A 451 -21.85 -1.32 -22.01
C VAL A 451 -22.20 -2.24 -20.85
N LEU A 452 -21.19 -2.83 -20.21
CA LEU A 452 -21.34 -3.61 -18.99
C LEU A 452 -20.34 -3.14 -17.94
N HIS A 453 -20.86 -2.63 -16.81
CA HIS A 453 -20.05 -2.29 -15.64
C HIS A 453 -20.27 -3.32 -14.54
N SER A 454 -19.21 -4.02 -14.14
CA SER A 454 -19.25 -4.96 -13.02
C SER A 454 -17.91 -5.07 -12.29
N ASN A 455 -17.33 -3.91 -11.98
CA ASN A 455 -16.11 -3.83 -11.19
C ASN A 455 -16.31 -4.40 -9.77
N SER A 456 -15.26 -4.96 -9.19
CA SER A 456 -15.24 -5.48 -7.80
C SER A 456 -16.38 -6.45 -7.47
N SER A 457 -16.92 -7.14 -8.48
CA SER A 457 -18.13 -7.97 -8.35
C SER A 457 -17.82 -9.44 -8.05
N SER A 458 -16.54 -9.79 -7.85
CA SER A 458 -16.09 -11.16 -7.63
C SER A 458 -16.47 -12.15 -8.75
N ILE A 459 -16.64 -11.67 -9.98
CA ILE A 459 -16.89 -12.50 -11.18
C ILE A 459 -15.67 -13.38 -11.46
N LYS A 460 -15.90 -14.65 -11.79
CA LYS A 460 -14.86 -15.65 -12.08
C LYS A 460 -14.96 -16.23 -13.48
N ASP A 461 -16.18 -16.42 -13.96
CA ASP A 461 -16.47 -17.09 -15.23
C ASP A 461 -17.25 -16.14 -16.14
N LEU A 462 -16.71 -15.90 -17.33
CA LEU A 462 -17.24 -14.98 -18.33
C LEU A 462 -18.17 -15.66 -19.35
N THR A 463 -18.42 -16.97 -19.20
CA THR A 463 -19.29 -17.75 -20.08
C THR A 463 -20.67 -17.10 -20.22
N GLY A 464 -21.14 -16.99 -21.45
CA GLY A 464 -22.36 -16.31 -21.84
C GLY A 464 -22.09 -14.94 -22.49
N LEU A 465 -20.95 -14.30 -22.19
CA LEU A 465 -20.60 -13.01 -22.80
C LEU A 465 -20.37 -13.11 -24.31
N GLU A 466 -20.05 -14.29 -24.85
CA GLU A 466 -19.90 -14.53 -26.29
C GLU A 466 -21.16 -14.17 -27.11
N HIS A 467 -22.33 -14.07 -26.46
CA HIS A 467 -23.58 -13.66 -27.09
C HIS A 467 -23.80 -12.13 -27.10
N CYS A 468 -22.99 -11.35 -26.37
CA CYS A 468 -23.09 -9.89 -26.26
C CYS A 468 -22.33 -9.19 -27.40
N ASN A 469 -22.60 -9.53 -28.66
CA ASN A 469 -21.81 -9.10 -29.82
C ASN A 469 -21.80 -7.58 -30.12
N LYS A 470 -22.68 -6.81 -29.49
CA LYS A 470 -22.74 -5.34 -29.57
C LYS A 470 -22.01 -4.62 -28.45
N LEU A 471 -21.39 -5.36 -27.51
CA LEU A 471 -20.65 -4.79 -26.41
C LEU A 471 -19.45 -3.98 -26.93
N GLN A 472 -19.37 -2.71 -26.51
CA GLN A 472 -18.34 -1.74 -26.87
C GLN A 472 -17.43 -1.44 -25.69
N GLU A 473 -18.00 -1.38 -24.48
CA GLU A 473 -17.27 -1.09 -23.24
C GLU A 473 -17.54 -2.18 -22.21
N LEU A 474 -16.47 -2.81 -21.71
CA LEU A 474 -16.53 -3.84 -20.68
C LEU A 474 -15.61 -3.47 -19.52
N HIS A 475 -16.22 -3.20 -18.36
CA HIS A 475 -15.51 -2.84 -17.14
C HIS A 475 -15.61 -3.97 -16.12
N LEU A 476 -14.48 -4.66 -15.90
CA LEU A 476 -14.37 -5.80 -15.01
C LEU A 476 -13.17 -5.69 -14.06
N TYR A 477 -12.73 -4.46 -13.75
CA TYR A 477 -11.70 -4.20 -12.74
C TYR A 477 -11.98 -4.96 -11.43
N ASP A 478 -10.94 -5.50 -10.81
CA ASP A 478 -10.99 -6.17 -9.50
C ASP A 478 -12.00 -7.34 -9.44
N ASN A 479 -11.97 -8.18 -10.48
CA ASN A 479 -12.65 -9.46 -10.46
C ASN A 479 -11.66 -10.63 -10.30
N ARG A 480 -12.18 -11.86 -10.31
CA ARG A 480 -11.41 -13.11 -10.12
C ARG A 480 -11.34 -13.92 -11.43
N ILE A 481 -11.22 -13.21 -12.55
CA ILE A 481 -11.24 -13.75 -13.90
C ILE A 481 -9.88 -14.42 -14.18
N THR A 482 -9.93 -15.60 -14.78
CA THR A 482 -8.74 -16.34 -15.24
C THR A 482 -8.81 -16.72 -16.71
N ASP A 483 -10.01 -17.00 -17.20
CA ASP A 483 -10.29 -17.38 -18.58
C ASP A 483 -11.03 -16.25 -19.29
N VAL A 484 -10.39 -15.70 -20.32
CA VAL A 484 -10.95 -14.63 -21.18
C VAL A 484 -11.38 -15.15 -22.55
N SER A 485 -11.42 -16.48 -22.75
CA SER A 485 -11.89 -17.08 -24.01
C SER A 485 -13.30 -16.66 -24.45
N PRO A 486 -14.27 -16.39 -23.54
CA PRO A 486 -15.60 -15.90 -23.93
C PRO A 486 -15.57 -14.52 -24.63
N LEU A 487 -14.47 -13.78 -24.52
CA LEU A 487 -14.33 -12.45 -25.12
C LEU A 487 -13.86 -12.50 -26.59
N SER A 488 -13.40 -13.64 -27.08
CA SER A 488 -12.65 -13.75 -28.35
C SER A 488 -13.36 -13.19 -29.59
N ASP A 489 -14.68 -13.33 -29.67
CA ASP A 489 -15.48 -12.87 -30.81
C ASP A 489 -16.16 -11.51 -30.58
N LEU A 490 -15.90 -10.83 -29.45
CA LEU A 490 -16.47 -9.53 -29.11
C LEU A 490 -15.77 -8.36 -29.82
N THR A 491 -15.64 -8.48 -31.13
CA THR A 491 -14.91 -7.56 -32.01
C THR A 491 -15.45 -6.12 -32.04
N SER A 492 -16.63 -5.86 -31.44
CA SER A 492 -17.18 -4.51 -31.27
C SER A 492 -16.52 -3.73 -30.12
N LEU A 493 -15.76 -4.39 -29.24
CA LEU A 493 -15.11 -3.77 -28.08
C LEU A 493 -14.12 -2.70 -28.52
N THR A 494 -14.24 -1.53 -27.90
CA THR A 494 -13.32 -0.40 -28.00
C THR A 494 -12.62 -0.12 -26.67
N TYR A 495 -13.24 -0.51 -25.55
CA TYR A 495 -12.73 -0.35 -24.20
C TYR A 495 -12.86 -1.69 -23.44
N LEU A 496 -11.75 -2.15 -22.86
CA LEU A 496 -11.73 -3.37 -22.05
C LEU A 496 -10.85 -3.18 -20.82
N ASP A 497 -11.48 -3.24 -19.65
CA ASP A 497 -10.81 -3.24 -18.34
C ASP A 497 -10.92 -4.62 -17.70
N LEU A 498 -9.78 -5.28 -17.57
CA LEU A 498 -9.59 -6.56 -16.92
C LEU A 498 -8.50 -6.47 -15.84
N SER A 499 -8.22 -5.26 -15.33
CA SER A 499 -7.19 -5.10 -14.32
C SER A 499 -7.63 -5.65 -12.97
N GLY A 500 -6.64 -6.06 -12.20
CA GLY A 500 -6.87 -6.50 -10.84
C GLY A 500 -6.65 -5.38 -9.82
N LEU A 501 -6.98 -5.64 -8.56
CA LEU A 501 -6.69 -4.70 -7.47
C LEU A 501 -5.25 -4.85 -6.98
N TRP A 502 -4.59 -3.70 -6.75
CA TRP A 502 -3.27 -3.58 -6.10
C TRP A 502 -3.31 -4.20 -4.70
N GLN A 503 -2.56 -5.28 -4.48
CA GLN A 503 -2.44 -5.93 -3.16
C GLN A 503 -0.96 -6.03 -2.75
N PRO A 504 -0.54 -5.36 -1.65
CA PRO A 504 0.86 -5.26 -1.27
C PRO A 504 1.51 -6.55 -0.70
N MET A 505 0.93 -7.73 -0.88
CA MET A 505 1.53 -9.01 -0.50
C MET A 505 1.08 -10.10 -1.48
N GLY A 506 2.02 -10.66 -2.25
CA GLY A 506 1.83 -11.57 -3.40
C GLY A 506 1.09 -12.90 -3.17
N VAL A 507 -0.06 -12.89 -2.53
CA VAL A 507 -1.05 -13.97 -2.62
C VAL A 507 -1.96 -13.66 -3.79
N TYR A 508 -1.46 -13.93 -4.99
CA TYR A 508 -2.27 -13.86 -6.19
C TYR A 508 -3.28 -15.02 -6.16
N ASP A 509 -4.56 -14.72 -5.87
CA ASP A 509 -5.64 -15.53 -6.44
C ASP A 509 -5.41 -15.51 -7.95
N LYS A 510 -5.05 -16.66 -8.55
CA LYS A 510 -4.67 -16.82 -9.96
C LYS A 510 -5.38 -15.79 -10.86
N ARG A 511 -4.60 -14.90 -11.50
CA ARG A 511 -5.09 -13.84 -12.39
C ARG A 511 -4.79 -14.19 -13.85
N ILE A 512 -5.21 -13.38 -14.81
CA ILE A 512 -5.11 -13.69 -16.25
C ILE A 512 -3.65 -13.96 -16.62
N THR A 513 -3.42 -15.06 -17.34
CA THR A 513 -2.08 -15.47 -17.83
C THR A 513 -2.06 -15.59 -19.35
N ASP A 514 -3.16 -16.04 -19.95
CA ASP A 514 -3.33 -16.20 -21.38
C ASP A 514 -4.26 -15.12 -21.95
N VAL A 515 -3.70 -14.24 -22.77
CA VAL A 515 -4.42 -13.17 -23.49
C VAL A 515 -4.58 -13.48 -24.98
N SER A 516 -4.30 -14.71 -25.42
CA SER A 516 -4.51 -15.14 -26.80
C SER A 516 -5.94 -14.92 -27.33
N PRO A 517 -7.00 -15.04 -26.51
CA PRO A 517 -8.37 -14.72 -26.97
C PRO A 517 -8.54 -13.27 -27.40
N LEU A 518 -7.73 -12.34 -26.90
CA LEU A 518 -7.88 -10.90 -27.18
C LEU A 518 -7.32 -10.49 -28.55
N SER A 519 -6.58 -11.37 -29.23
CA SER A 519 -5.86 -11.06 -30.47
C SER A 519 -6.74 -10.57 -31.63
N GLY A 520 -8.02 -10.96 -31.65
CA GLY A 520 -9.00 -10.56 -32.67
C GLY A 520 -9.70 -9.23 -32.39
N LEU A 521 -9.51 -8.62 -31.21
CA LEU A 521 -10.24 -7.44 -30.75
C LEU A 521 -9.64 -6.13 -31.31
N THR A 522 -9.44 -6.07 -32.62
CA THR A 522 -8.65 -5.02 -33.30
C THR A 522 -9.27 -3.61 -33.23
N ASN A 523 -10.51 -3.47 -32.74
CA ASN A 523 -11.16 -2.19 -32.54
C ASN A 523 -10.85 -1.56 -31.18
N LEU A 524 -10.15 -2.27 -30.29
CA LEU A 524 -9.74 -1.72 -28.99
C LEU A 524 -8.88 -0.47 -29.19
N THR A 525 -9.27 0.58 -28.48
CA THR A 525 -8.49 1.82 -28.31
C THR A 525 -7.96 1.97 -26.89
N TRP A 526 -8.60 1.30 -25.93
CA TRP A 526 -8.23 1.30 -24.52
C TRP A 526 -8.23 -0.13 -23.98
N LEU A 527 -7.13 -0.54 -23.36
CA LEU A 527 -6.99 -1.87 -22.76
C LEU A 527 -6.19 -1.79 -21.47
N ASP A 528 -6.79 -2.22 -20.37
CA ASP A 528 -6.11 -2.37 -19.09
C ASP A 528 -6.09 -3.85 -18.68
N LEU A 529 -4.88 -4.35 -18.54
CA LEU A 529 -4.53 -5.71 -18.13
C LEU A 529 -3.56 -5.65 -16.94
N SER A 530 -3.46 -4.52 -16.26
CA SER A 530 -2.58 -4.36 -15.10
C SER A 530 -2.97 -5.29 -13.95
N TYR A 531 -2.02 -5.57 -13.05
CA TYR A 531 -2.22 -6.45 -11.90
C TYR A 531 -2.68 -7.87 -12.25
N ASN A 532 -2.06 -8.48 -13.27
CA ASN A 532 -2.31 -9.85 -13.72
C ASN A 532 -1.02 -10.70 -13.62
N GLN A 533 -0.95 -11.82 -14.33
CA GLN A 533 0.23 -12.71 -14.36
C GLN A 533 0.69 -12.98 -15.81
N ILE A 534 0.55 -11.98 -16.67
CA ILE A 534 0.85 -12.08 -18.09
C ILE A 534 2.36 -12.11 -18.28
N THR A 535 2.81 -13.04 -19.12
CA THR A 535 4.22 -13.16 -19.54
C THR A 535 4.38 -12.95 -21.05
N ASP A 536 3.41 -13.43 -21.84
CA ASP A 536 3.39 -13.35 -23.29
C ASP A 536 2.36 -12.33 -23.78
N VAL A 537 2.84 -11.23 -24.36
CA VAL A 537 2.03 -10.17 -24.97
C VAL A 537 1.98 -10.26 -26.50
N SER A 538 2.50 -11.34 -27.11
CA SER A 538 2.42 -11.57 -28.56
C SER A 538 1.01 -11.48 -29.15
N PRO A 539 -0.08 -11.90 -28.45
CA PRO A 539 -1.44 -11.73 -28.95
C PRO A 539 -1.85 -10.28 -29.18
N LEU A 540 -1.22 -9.32 -28.50
CA LEU A 540 -1.59 -7.91 -28.57
C LEU A 540 -1.00 -7.19 -29.80
N SER A 541 -0.06 -7.82 -30.51
CA SER A 541 0.68 -7.20 -31.63
C SER A 541 -0.19 -6.68 -32.79
N GLY A 542 -1.39 -7.25 -32.97
CA GLY A 542 -2.35 -6.85 -34.00
C GLY A 542 -3.28 -5.70 -33.61
N LEU A 543 -3.27 -5.26 -32.34
CA LEU A 543 -4.21 -4.27 -31.79
C LEU A 543 -3.77 -2.83 -32.10
N THR A 544 -3.46 -2.54 -33.36
CA THR A 544 -2.80 -1.30 -33.80
C THR A 544 -3.61 -0.01 -33.60
N ASN A 545 -4.88 -0.12 -33.21
CA ASN A 545 -5.74 1.01 -32.88
C ASN A 545 -5.64 1.44 -31.40
N LEU A 546 -4.92 0.68 -30.56
CA LEU A 546 -4.72 1.03 -29.15
C LEU A 546 -4.05 2.41 -29.02
N GLN A 547 -4.65 3.23 -28.17
CA GLN A 547 -4.17 4.54 -27.75
C GLN A 547 -3.68 4.48 -26.30
N GLU A 548 -4.36 3.69 -25.47
CA GLU A 548 -4.00 3.47 -24.07
C GLU A 548 -3.87 1.97 -23.81
N LEU A 549 -2.74 1.58 -23.26
CA LEU A 549 -2.44 0.21 -22.87
C LEU A 549 -1.75 0.19 -21.50
N ASP A 550 -2.37 -0.46 -20.53
CA ASP A 550 -1.73 -0.71 -19.24
C ASP A 550 -1.49 -2.23 -19.05
N LEU A 551 -0.22 -2.57 -18.82
CA LEU A 551 0.32 -3.91 -18.62
C LEU A 551 1.15 -3.97 -17.33
N SER A 552 1.01 -2.98 -16.46
CA SER A 552 1.78 -2.87 -15.22
C SER A 552 1.47 -4.01 -14.25
N GLU A 553 2.38 -4.33 -13.32
CA GLU A 553 2.20 -5.39 -12.32
C GLU A 553 1.88 -6.74 -12.98
N ASN A 554 2.76 -7.16 -13.89
CA ASN A 554 2.72 -8.44 -14.60
C ASN A 554 4.11 -9.11 -14.52
N GLN A 555 4.40 -10.07 -15.40
CA GLN A 555 5.66 -10.82 -15.44
C GLN A 555 6.31 -10.74 -16.83
N ILE A 556 6.14 -9.61 -17.51
CA ILE A 556 6.57 -9.40 -18.90
C ILE A 556 8.07 -9.17 -18.93
N THR A 557 8.74 -9.84 -19.88
CA THR A 557 10.18 -9.68 -20.16
C THR A 557 10.43 -9.18 -21.58
N ASP A 558 9.60 -9.59 -22.54
CA ASP A 558 9.71 -9.24 -23.96
C ASP A 558 8.57 -8.32 -24.39
N VAL A 559 8.91 -7.08 -24.74
CA VAL A 559 7.99 -6.07 -25.28
C VAL A 559 8.08 -5.93 -26.81
N SER A 560 8.79 -6.83 -27.50
CA SER A 560 8.88 -6.85 -28.97
C SER A 560 7.52 -6.86 -29.69
N PRO A 561 6.46 -7.53 -29.18
CA PRO A 561 5.15 -7.49 -29.79
C PRO A 561 4.50 -6.10 -29.83
N LEU A 562 4.91 -5.19 -28.94
CA LEU A 562 4.31 -3.85 -28.82
C LEU A 562 4.85 -2.86 -29.87
N SER A 563 5.93 -3.20 -30.58
CA SER A 563 6.62 -2.30 -31.52
C SER A 563 5.74 -1.75 -32.66
N GLY A 564 4.66 -2.46 -33.03
CA GLY A 564 3.72 -2.06 -34.07
C GLY A 564 2.56 -1.19 -33.58
N LEU A 565 2.40 -0.97 -32.27
CA LEU A 565 1.28 -0.25 -31.67
C LEU A 565 1.47 1.27 -31.73
N THR A 566 1.77 1.79 -32.91
CA THR A 566 2.22 3.18 -33.13
C THR A 566 1.16 4.24 -32.82
N SER A 567 -0.09 3.84 -32.55
CA SER A 567 -1.18 4.74 -32.16
C SER A 567 -1.17 5.06 -30.66
N LEU A 568 -0.35 4.36 -29.86
CA LEU A 568 -0.27 4.56 -28.41
C LEU A 568 0.15 5.99 -28.06
N THR A 569 -0.60 6.56 -27.13
CA THR A 569 -0.30 7.81 -26.43
C THR A 569 0.04 7.55 -24.96
N HIS A 570 -0.47 6.47 -24.35
CA HIS A 570 -0.17 6.08 -22.98
C HIS A 570 0.21 4.60 -22.92
N LEU A 571 1.31 4.30 -22.22
CA LEU A 571 1.78 2.93 -22.02
C LEU A 571 2.27 2.71 -20.58
N GLY A 572 1.54 1.88 -19.84
CA GLY A 572 1.91 1.41 -18.50
C GLY A 572 2.61 0.05 -18.55
N LEU A 573 3.83 -0.02 -18.02
CA LEU A 573 4.65 -1.25 -17.95
C LEU A 573 5.39 -1.37 -16.61
N PHE A 574 4.97 -0.62 -15.58
CA PHE A 574 5.68 -0.62 -14.30
C PHE A 574 5.56 -1.98 -13.58
N TYR A 575 6.48 -2.33 -12.68
CA TYR A 575 6.52 -3.62 -11.98
C TYR A 575 6.44 -4.83 -12.94
N ASN A 576 7.43 -4.94 -13.82
CA ASN A 576 7.62 -6.07 -14.72
C ASN A 576 9.09 -6.56 -14.65
N GLN A 577 9.56 -7.33 -15.63
CA GLN A 577 10.92 -7.88 -15.69
C GLN A 577 11.63 -7.47 -16.99
N ILE A 578 11.33 -6.27 -17.50
CA ILE A 578 11.82 -5.76 -18.78
C ILE A 578 13.27 -5.31 -18.65
N THR A 579 14.09 -5.70 -19.62
CA THR A 579 15.51 -5.28 -19.73
C THR A 579 15.79 -4.50 -21.02
N ASP A 580 15.11 -4.84 -22.11
CA ASP A 580 15.29 -4.24 -23.43
C ASP A 580 14.04 -3.44 -23.85
N VAL A 581 14.21 -2.12 -23.96
CA VAL A 581 13.17 -1.19 -24.43
C VAL A 581 13.34 -0.79 -25.90
N SER A 582 14.27 -1.41 -26.64
CA SER A 582 14.47 -1.19 -28.08
C SER A 582 13.18 -1.28 -28.90
N PRO A 583 12.25 -2.22 -28.64
CA PRO A 583 10.99 -2.29 -29.36
C PRO A 583 10.12 -1.03 -29.27
N LEU A 584 10.29 -0.22 -28.23
CA LEU A 584 9.46 0.96 -27.98
C LEU A 584 9.90 2.18 -28.80
N SER A 585 11.07 2.16 -29.45
CA SER A 585 11.65 3.33 -30.13
C SER A 585 10.77 3.93 -31.24
N GLY A 586 9.88 3.12 -31.82
CA GLY A 586 8.97 3.53 -32.88
C GLY A 586 7.64 4.14 -32.41
N LEU A 587 7.35 4.11 -31.10
CA LEU A 587 6.09 4.56 -30.53
C LEU A 587 6.07 6.08 -30.31
N THR A 588 6.38 6.83 -31.37
CA THR A 588 6.65 8.27 -31.30
C THR A 588 5.45 9.14 -30.92
N ASN A 589 4.24 8.57 -30.84
CA ASN A 589 3.03 9.27 -30.37
C ASN A 589 2.85 9.22 -28.85
N LEU A 590 3.69 8.45 -28.13
CA LEU A 590 3.64 8.38 -26.68
C LEU A 590 3.81 9.77 -26.06
N GLN A 591 2.92 10.04 -25.11
CA GLN A 591 2.90 11.18 -24.21
C GLN A 591 3.26 10.69 -22.81
N ASP A 592 2.74 9.54 -22.39
CA ASP A 592 2.98 9.01 -21.04
C ASP A 592 3.52 7.59 -21.13
N LEU A 593 4.64 7.35 -20.45
CA LEU A 593 5.33 6.06 -20.44
C LEU A 593 5.83 5.73 -19.04
N HIS A 594 5.31 4.66 -18.45
CA HIS A 594 5.73 4.18 -17.13
C HIS A 594 6.47 2.85 -17.25
N LEU A 595 7.73 2.85 -16.86
CA LEU A 595 8.65 1.71 -16.90
C LEU A 595 9.30 1.47 -15.53
N ASP A 596 8.69 1.98 -14.47
CA ASP A 596 9.17 1.87 -13.10
C ASP A 596 9.30 0.41 -12.64
N ASP A 597 10.19 0.13 -11.71
CA ASP A 597 10.42 -1.19 -11.10
C ASP A 597 10.58 -2.31 -12.15
N ASN A 598 11.57 -2.12 -13.04
CA ASN A 598 12.00 -3.07 -14.06
C ASN A 598 13.52 -3.35 -13.93
N GLN A 599 14.17 -3.87 -14.98
CA GLN A 599 15.59 -4.20 -14.99
C GLN A 599 16.34 -3.47 -16.12
N ILE A 600 15.90 -2.25 -16.44
CA ILE A 600 16.40 -1.47 -17.58
C ILE A 600 17.75 -0.84 -17.20
N THR A 601 18.69 -0.89 -18.14
CA THR A 601 20.01 -0.25 -18.03
C THR A 601 20.25 0.77 -19.14
N ASP A 602 19.75 0.49 -20.36
CA ASP A 602 19.91 1.33 -21.54
C ASP A 602 18.57 1.99 -21.93
N VAL A 603 18.52 3.32 -21.82
CA VAL A 603 17.39 4.15 -22.25
C VAL A 603 17.61 4.82 -23.61
N SER A 604 18.67 4.46 -24.33
CA SER A 604 18.96 4.99 -25.68
C SER A 604 17.80 4.87 -26.68
N PRO A 605 16.99 3.78 -26.66
CA PRO A 605 15.83 3.67 -27.55
C PRO A 605 14.75 4.73 -27.33
N LEU A 606 14.69 5.34 -26.14
CA LEU A 606 13.66 6.32 -25.78
C LEU A 606 13.94 7.72 -26.35
N SER A 607 15.16 7.98 -26.83
CA SER A 607 15.61 9.31 -27.29
C SER A 607 14.75 9.93 -28.40
N GLY A 608 14.06 9.10 -29.19
CA GLY A 608 13.18 9.53 -30.29
C GLY A 608 11.74 9.85 -29.87
N LEU A 609 11.35 9.58 -28.62
CA LEU A 609 9.98 9.73 -28.11
C LEU A 609 9.69 11.17 -27.69
N THR A 610 9.94 12.12 -28.58
CA THR A 610 9.97 13.57 -28.24
C THR A 610 8.60 14.16 -27.86
N ASN A 611 7.51 13.41 -27.99
CA ASN A 611 6.18 13.82 -27.56
C ASN A 611 5.88 13.49 -26.09
N LEU A 612 6.80 12.79 -25.39
CA LEU A 612 6.64 12.46 -23.98
C LEU A 612 6.49 13.72 -23.13
N GLN A 613 5.50 13.66 -22.23
CA GLN A 613 5.17 14.62 -21.19
C GLN A 613 5.42 13.99 -19.82
N GLU A 614 5.18 12.69 -19.66
CA GLU A 614 5.42 11.95 -18.42
C GLU A 614 6.29 10.71 -18.69
N LEU A 615 7.34 10.53 -17.88
CA LEU A 615 8.24 9.38 -17.99
C LEU A 615 8.61 8.82 -16.61
N GLY A 616 8.12 7.60 -16.35
CA GLY A 616 8.45 6.80 -15.17
C GLY A 616 9.59 5.82 -15.44
N LEU A 617 10.69 5.92 -14.70
CA LEU A 617 11.86 5.05 -14.79
C LEU A 617 12.42 4.70 -13.39
N MET A 618 11.65 4.90 -12.32
CA MET A 618 12.08 4.61 -10.96
C MET A 618 12.41 3.12 -10.79
N GLY A 619 13.33 2.76 -9.90
CA GLY A 619 13.56 1.34 -9.55
C GLY A 619 14.20 0.50 -10.67
N ASN A 620 15.06 1.10 -11.48
CA ASN A 620 15.80 0.44 -12.56
C ASN A 620 17.32 0.42 -12.26
N GLN A 621 18.14 0.10 -13.26
CA GLN A 621 19.60 0.01 -13.16
C GLN A 621 20.29 1.04 -14.08
N ILE A 622 19.68 2.21 -14.26
CA ILE A 622 20.13 3.22 -15.21
C ILE A 622 21.30 4.02 -14.61
N THR A 623 22.35 4.19 -15.41
CA THR A 623 23.50 5.04 -15.08
C THR A 623 23.63 6.25 -16.00
N ASP A 624 23.22 6.10 -17.26
CA ASP A 624 23.37 7.12 -18.31
C ASP A 624 22.00 7.64 -18.75
N VAL A 625 21.74 8.91 -18.45
CA VAL A 625 20.52 9.63 -18.85
C VAL A 625 20.74 10.55 -20.05
N SER A 626 21.90 10.49 -20.71
CA SER A 626 22.20 11.28 -21.91
C SER A 626 21.15 11.15 -23.03
N PRO A 627 20.54 9.97 -23.28
CA PRO A 627 19.51 9.84 -24.30
C PRO A 627 18.24 10.67 -24.03
N LEU A 628 17.98 11.04 -22.78
CA LEU A 628 16.77 11.77 -22.39
C LEU A 628 16.85 13.27 -22.69
N SER A 629 18.05 13.81 -22.97
CA SER A 629 18.28 15.25 -23.16
C SER A 629 17.44 15.92 -24.26
N GLY A 630 16.96 15.14 -25.23
CA GLY A 630 16.12 15.59 -26.34
C GLY A 630 14.62 15.64 -26.04
N LEU A 631 14.17 15.09 -24.90
CA LEU A 631 12.76 14.96 -24.52
C LEU A 631 12.21 16.24 -23.90
N THR A 632 12.38 17.37 -24.57
CA THR A 632 12.15 18.72 -24.02
C THR A 632 10.69 19.05 -23.69
N ASN A 633 9.75 18.17 -24.05
CA ASN A 633 8.33 18.30 -23.72
C ASN A 633 7.97 17.66 -22.36
N LEU A 634 8.91 16.95 -21.71
CA LEU A 634 8.68 16.35 -20.39
C LEU A 634 8.30 17.40 -19.35
N GLN A 635 7.22 17.10 -18.63
CA GLN A 635 6.66 17.84 -17.50
C GLN A 635 6.88 17.09 -16.19
N GLU A 636 6.88 15.75 -16.24
CA GLU A 636 7.17 14.86 -15.11
C GLU A 636 8.22 13.81 -15.50
N LEU A 637 9.22 13.64 -14.63
CA LEU A 637 10.29 12.66 -14.82
C LEU A 637 10.65 12.01 -13.48
N GLU A 638 10.45 10.70 -13.41
CA GLU A 638 10.76 9.89 -12.23
C GLU A 638 11.98 9.02 -12.52
N LEU A 639 13.11 9.33 -11.88
CA LEU A 639 14.39 8.61 -12.02
C LEU A 639 14.89 8.06 -10.68
N GLY A 640 13.99 7.94 -9.70
CA GLY A 640 14.33 7.46 -8.36
C GLY A 640 14.92 6.04 -8.36
N ALA A 641 15.66 5.67 -7.33
CA ALA A 641 16.17 4.31 -7.12
C ALA A 641 16.90 3.73 -8.36
N ASN A 642 17.88 4.48 -8.86
CA ASN A 642 18.75 4.10 -9.98
C ASN A 642 20.23 4.24 -9.57
N GLN A 643 21.15 4.23 -10.54
CA GLN A 643 22.60 4.32 -10.32
C GLN A 643 23.18 5.61 -10.95
N ILE A 644 22.40 6.68 -10.97
CA ILE A 644 22.73 7.93 -11.65
C ILE A 644 23.71 8.74 -10.80
N THR A 645 24.72 9.29 -11.47
CA THR A 645 25.71 10.21 -10.87
C THR A 645 25.76 11.54 -11.61
N ASP A 646 25.60 11.53 -12.94
CA ASP A 646 25.63 12.71 -13.80
C ASP A 646 24.23 13.07 -14.29
N VAL A 647 23.74 14.23 -13.86
CA VAL A 647 22.46 14.81 -14.28
C VAL A 647 22.60 15.96 -15.30
N SER A 648 23.80 16.17 -15.83
CA SER A 648 24.06 17.18 -16.88
C SER A 648 23.11 17.10 -18.07
N PRO A 649 22.73 15.91 -18.57
CA PRO A 649 21.79 15.79 -19.67
C PRO A 649 20.39 16.35 -19.40
N LEU A 650 19.99 16.47 -18.13
CA LEU A 650 18.65 16.94 -17.75
C LEU A 650 18.49 18.46 -17.87
N SER A 651 19.60 19.20 -18.00
CA SER A 651 19.60 20.68 -18.03
C SER A 651 18.78 21.30 -19.17
N SER A 652 18.52 20.56 -20.25
CA SER A 652 17.69 20.99 -21.38
C SER A 652 16.19 20.76 -21.18
N LEU A 653 15.77 20.02 -20.15
CA LEU A 653 14.38 19.64 -19.90
C LEU A 653 13.60 20.74 -19.17
N THR A 654 13.66 21.96 -19.69
CA THR A 654 13.16 23.16 -19.01
C THR A 654 11.63 23.21 -18.84
N SER A 655 10.90 22.29 -19.48
CA SER A 655 9.45 22.12 -19.31
C SER A 655 9.07 21.36 -18.05
N LEU A 656 10.05 20.73 -17.36
CA LEU A 656 9.81 19.95 -16.15
C LEU A 656 9.19 20.80 -15.04
N THR A 657 8.15 20.24 -14.44
CA THR A 657 7.46 20.75 -13.25
C THR A 657 7.64 19.81 -12.07
N ARG A 658 7.82 18.52 -12.32
CA ARG A 658 8.01 17.47 -11.33
C ARG A 658 9.24 16.64 -11.70
N LEU A 659 10.16 16.48 -10.77
CA LEU A 659 11.39 15.70 -10.97
C LEU A 659 11.76 14.94 -9.70
N SER A 660 11.90 13.63 -9.84
CA SER A 660 12.44 12.76 -8.80
C SER A 660 13.78 12.18 -9.21
N LEU A 661 14.76 12.34 -8.33
CA LEU A 661 16.11 11.81 -8.44
C LEU A 661 16.52 11.11 -7.14
N ARG A 662 15.54 10.72 -6.32
CA ARG A 662 15.74 10.06 -5.03
C ARG A 662 16.56 8.76 -5.17
N LEU A 663 17.28 8.35 -4.13
CA LEU A 663 17.97 7.05 -4.08
C LEU A 663 18.89 6.86 -5.30
N ASN A 664 19.77 7.83 -5.53
CA ASN A 664 20.83 7.79 -6.55
C ASN A 664 22.17 8.13 -5.88
N TRP A 665 23.21 8.36 -6.68
CA TRP A 665 24.56 8.71 -6.20
C TRP A 665 24.98 10.11 -6.65
N ILE A 666 24.03 11.04 -6.69
CA ILE A 666 24.25 12.40 -7.19
C ILE A 666 24.99 13.23 -6.15
N THR A 667 25.94 14.01 -6.62
CA THR A 667 26.72 14.98 -5.81
C THR A 667 26.60 16.40 -6.36
N ASP A 668 26.58 16.55 -7.69
CA ASP A 668 26.47 17.84 -8.38
C ASP A 668 25.06 18.06 -8.94
N VAL A 669 24.38 19.08 -8.41
CA VAL A 669 23.04 19.52 -8.87
C VAL A 669 23.08 20.80 -9.71
N SER A 670 24.27 21.27 -10.11
CA SER A 670 24.44 22.44 -10.97
C SER A 670 23.60 22.40 -12.26
N PRO A 671 23.47 21.25 -12.94
CA PRO A 671 22.63 21.15 -14.13
C PRO A 671 21.15 21.47 -13.91
N LEU A 672 20.64 21.33 -12.69
CA LEU A 672 19.22 21.55 -12.37
C LEU A 672 18.87 23.04 -12.26
N SER A 673 19.86 23.93 -12.20
CA SER A 673 19.64 25.38 -11.99
C SER A 673 18.79 26.07 -13.07
N CYS A 674 18.70 25.48 -14.26
CA CYS A 674 17.88 26.00 -15.37
C CYS A 674 16.43 25.49 -15.37
N LEU A 675 16.07 24.56 -14.49
CA LEU A 675 14.74 23.93 -14.43
C LEU A 675 13.74 24.78 -13.62
N THR A 676 13.63 26.07 -13.95
CA THR A 676 12.93 27.07 -13.14
C THR A 676 11.40 26.89 -13.06
N ASN A 677 10.85 25.97 -13.85
CA ASN A 677 9.44 25.60 -13.83
C ASN A 677 9.10 24.52 -12.79
N LEU A 678 10.11 23.93 -12.13
CA LEU A 678 9.89 22.93 -11.09
C LEU A 678 9.05 23.47 -9.94
N THR A 679 8.00 22.72 -9.60
CA THR A 679 7.13 22.92 -8.43
C THR A 679 7.34 21.82 -7.40
N TRP A 680 7.79 20.62 -7.81
CA TRP A 680 8.15 19.51 -6.93
C TRP A 680 9.51 18.94 -7.35
N LEU A 681 10.41 18.78 -6.37
CA LEU A 681 11.75 18.22 -6.57
C LEU A 681 12.12 17.29 -5.42
N ASP A 682 12.34 16.02 -5.74
CA ASP A 682 12.84 15.02 -4.80
C ASP A 682 14.29 14.64 -5.10
N LEU A 683 15.18 14.92 -4.14
CA LEU A 683 16.60 14.63 -4.16
C LEU A 683 17.01 13.78 -2.94
N CYS A 684 16.05 13.10 -2.30
CA CYS A 684 16.28 12.31 -1.10
C CYS A 684 17.31 11.20 -1.33
N VAL A 685 18.07 10.87 -0.29
CA VAL A 685 19.03 9.76 -0.28
C VAL A 685 20.03 9.85 -1.44
N ASN A 686 20.83 10.91 -1.42
CA ASN A 686 21.93 11.17 -2.36
C ASN A 686 23.20 11.56 -1.58
N GLN A 687 24.18 12.15 -2.25
CA GLN A 687 25.45 12.59 -1.64
C GLN A 687 25.67 14.10 -1.83
N ILE A 688 24.59 14.88 -1.81
CA ILE A 688 24.63 16.31 -2.10
C ILE A 688 25.16 17.09 -0.90
N THR A 689 26.08 18.01 -1.15
CA THR A 689 26.59 18.96 -0.15
C THR A 689 26.28 20.40 -0.53
N ASP A 690 26.43 20.75 -1.81
CA ASP A 690 26.18 22.10 -2.32
C ASP A 690 24.82 22.18 -3.01
N ILE A 691 23.91 22.98 -2.42
CA ILE A 691 22.58 23.26 -2.94
C ILE A 691 22.46 24.69 -3.51
N SER A 692 23.57 25.41 -3.67
CA SER A 692 23.57 26.74 -4.29
C SER A 692 22.92 26.81 -5.67
N PRO A 693 23.01 25.77 -6.53
CA PRO A 693 22.32 25.77 -7.82
C PRO A 693 20.79 25.81 -7.73
N LEU A 694 20.21 25.40 -6.60
CA LEU A 694 18.75 25.34 -6.43
C LEU A 694 18.14 26.71 -6.11
N SER A 695 18.95 27.73 -5.79
CA SER A 695 18.50 29.06 -5.35
C SER A 695 17.58 29.79 -6.34
N GLY A 696 17.68 29.47 -7.64
CA GLY A 696 16.86 30.05 -8.70
C GLY A 696 15.51 29.37 -8.94
N LEU A 697 15.22 28.25 -8.27
CA LEU A 697 14.03 27.43 -8.50
C LEU A 697 12.81 27.96 -7.74
N THR A 698 12.53 29.26 -7.87
CA THR A 698 11.57 30.00 -7.02
C THR A 698 10.11 29.55 -7.16
N SER A 699 9.80 28.72 -8.15
CA SER A 699 8.49 28.10 -8.37
C SER A 699 8.24 26.88 -7.47
N LEU A 700 9.28 26.36 -6.79
CA LEU A 700 9.18 25.17 -5.93
C LEU A 700 8.17 25.37 -4.80
N GLN A 701 7.26 24.40 -4.69
CA GLN A 701 6.27 24.26 -3.63
C GLN A 701 6.65 23.12 -2.68
N SER A 702 7.30 22.07 -3.20
CA SER A 702 7.82 20.95 -2.42
C SER A 702 9.27 20.69 -2.77
N LEU A 703 10.12 20.59 -1.75
CA LEU A 703 11.53 20.24 -1.90
C LEU A 703 11.93 19.19 -0.87
N GLU A 704 12.46 18.07 -1.36
CA GLU A 704 12.86 16.94 -0.52
C GLU A 704 14.36 16.68 -0.66
N LEU A 705 15.08 16.79 0.45
CA LEU A 705 16.55 16.71 0.54
C LEU A 705 16.98 15.78 1.69
N TYR A 706 16.08 14.91 2.15
CA TYR A 706 16.32 13.92 3.19
C TYR A 706 17.57 13.06 2.88
N ARG A 707 18.37 12.72 3.90
CA ARG A 707 19.58 11.88 3.76
C ARG A 707 20.55 12.36 2.69
N ASN A 708 21.14 13.53 2.95
CA ASN A 708 22.24 14.10 2.18
C ASN A 708 23.37 14.52 3.13
N GLN A 709 24.31 15.34 2.64
CA GLN A 709 25.45 15.83 3.40
C GLN A 709 25.43 17.36 3.51
N ILE A 710 24.24 17.94 3.61
CA ILE A 710 24.03 19.39 3.57
C ILE A 710 24.33 19.99 4.95
N THR A 711 25.11 21.08 4.94
CA THR A 711 25.39 21.90 6.13
C THR A 711 24.83 23.32 6.03
N ASP A 712 24.81 23.88 4.81
CA ASP A 712 24.40 25.26 4.53
C ASP A 712 23.09 25.29 3.74
N VAL A 713 22.05 25.81 4.39
CA VAL A 713 20.72 26.01 3.80
C VAL A 713 20.45 27.46 3.38
N SER A 714 21.45 28.34 3.41
CA SER A 714 21.32 29.73 2.98
C SER A 714 20.87 29.92 1.53
N PRO A 715 21.24 29.04 0.55
CA PRO A 715 20.77 29.19 -0.81
C PRO A 715 19.26 29.06 -0.99
N LEU A 716 18.56 28.42 -0.04
CA LEU A 716 17.11 28.20 -0.13
C LEU A 716 16.30 29.46 0.19
N SER A 717 16.90 30.49 0.79
CA SER A 717 16.20 31.68 1.33
C SER A 717 15.25 32.39 0.35
N GLY A 718 15.48 32.25 -0.97
CA GLY A 718 14.63 32.81 -2.02
C GLY A 718 13.42 31.96 -2.42
N LEU A 719 13.30 30.71 -1.96
CA LEU A 719 12.26 29.76 -2.36
C LEU A 719 10.95 29.95 -1.57
N THR A 720 10.46 31.18 -1.48
CA THR A 720 9.33 31.57 -0.61
C THR A 720 7.98 30.93 -0.97
N SER A 721 7.91 30.23 -2.11
CA SER A 721 6.73 29.49 -2.57
C SER A 721 6.58 28.12 -1.89
N LEU A 722 7.60 27.65 -1.16
CA LEU A 722 7.58 26.34 -0.50
C LEU A 722 6.46 26.22 0.54
N THR A 723 5.73 25.11 0.44
CA THR A 723 4.75 24.63 1.42
C THR A 723 5.25 23.37 2.14
N TYR A 724 6.16 22.60 1.53
CA TYR A 724 6.77 21.41 2.11
C TYR A 724 8.29 21.46 1.93
N LEU A 725 9.03 21.20 3.03
CA LEU A 725 10.49 21.11 3.01
C LEU A 725 10.97 19.96 3.91
N ASP A 726 11.64 18.98 3.32
CA ASP A 726 12.30 17.89 4.05
C ASP A 726 13.82 18.01 3.97
N LEU A 727 14.46 18.18 5.13
CA LEU A 727 15.90 18.30 5.33
C LEU A 727 16.39 17.30 6.39
N ARG A 728 15.62 16.25 6.67
CA ARG A 728 15.98 15.23 7.67
C ARG A 728 17.30 14.54 7.35
N GLU A 729 17.99 14.03 8.36
CA GLU A 729 19.26 13.27 8.22
C GLU A 729 20.30 14.03 7.36
N ASN A 730 20.62 15.25 7.79
CA ASN A 730 21.68 16.07 7.22
C ASN A 730 22.65 16.53 8.34
N GLN A 731 23.47 17.54 8.07
CA GLN A 731 24.47 18.07 9.01
C GLN A 731 24.23 19.55 9.33
N ILE A 732 22.96 19.96 9.33
CA ILE A 732 22.55 21.36 9.46
C ILE A 732 22.66 21.81 10.92
N THR A 733 23.26 22.98 11.14
CA THR A 733 23.31 23.65 12.45
C THR A 733 22.57 24.98 12.47
N ASP A 734 22.58 25.70 11.34
CA ASP A 734 22.02 27.05 11.20
C ASP A 734 20.80 27.01 10.28
N VAL A 735 19.66 27.42 10.82
CA VAL A 735 18.37 27.51 10.11
C VAL A 735 17.91 28.96 9.93
N SER A 736 18.80 29.94 10.11
CA SER A 736 18.49 31.37 9.99
C SER A 736 17.89 31.76 8.64
N SER A 737 18.36 31.13 7.56
CA SER A 737 17.81 31.35 6.22
C SER A 737 16.38 30.85 6.04
N LEU A 738 15.87 30.01 6.95
CA LEU A 738 14.52 29.46 6.87
C LEU A 738 13.44 30.42 7.38
N SER A 739 13.79 31.55 7.99
CA SER A 739 12.82 32.48 8.60
C SER A 739 11.85 33.11 7.58
N GLY A 740 12.19 33.08 6.29
CA GLY A 740 11.40 33.66 5.19
C GLY A 740 10.29 32.78 4.63
N PHE A 741 10.21 31.49 5.01
CA PHE A 741 9.25 30.53 4.44
C PHE A 741 7.86 30.63 5.07
N ILE A 742 7.26 31.82 5.01
CA ILE A 742 5.97 32.10 5.66
C ILE A 742 4.80 31.26 5.13
N ASN A 743 4.93 30.63 3.95
CA ASN A 743 3.91 29.75 3.36
C ASN A 743 4.07 28.27 3.75
N LEU A 744 5.13 27.93 4.49
CA LEU A 744 5.46 26.56 4.83
C LEU A 744 4.40 25.94 5.74
N GLN A 745 3.93 24.75 5.38
CA GLN A 745 2.95 23.96 6.10
C GLN A 745 3.61 22.77 6.79
N ALA A 746 4.63 22.16 6.18
CA ALA A 746 5.38 21.07 6.77
C ALA A 746 6.89 21.32 6.66
N LEU A 747 7.58 21.19 7.80
CA LEU A 747 9.03 21.33 7.90
C LEU A 747 9.62 20.13 8.65
N ARG A 748 10.48 19.38 7.98
CA ARG A 748 11.14 18.21 8.56
C ARG A 748 12.64 18.46 8.67
N LEU A 749 13.14 18.50 9.89
CA LEU A 749 14.52 18.83 10.26
C LEU A 749 15.14 17.80 11.23
N SER A 750 14.47 16.66 11.44
CA SER A 750 14.96 15.60 12.32
C SER A 750 16.35 15.09 11.93
N TYR A 751 17.11 14.56 12.89
CA TYR A 751 18.46 14.01 12.67
C TYR A 751 19.41 15.06 12.07
N ASN A 752 19.53 16.20 12.75
CA ASN A 752 20.46 17.28 12.40
C ASN A 752 21.24 17.73 13.66
N GLN A 753 21.88 18.89 13.61
CA GLN A 753 22.71 19.42 14.69
C GLN A 753 22.24 20.81 15.15
N ILE A 754 20.94 21.08 15.02
CA ILE A 754 20.34 22.40 15.27
C ILE A 754 20.28 22.66 16.76
N THR A 755 20.70 23.86 17.17
CA THR A 755 20.62 24.33 18.57
C THR A 755 19.64 25.47 18.75
N ASP A 756 19.51 26.34 17.74
CA ASP A 756 18.70 27.55 17.78
C ASP A 756 17.53 27.46 16.79
N VAL A 757 16.31 27.45 17.34
CA VAL A 757 15.06 27.44 16.57
C VAL A 757 14.37 28.81 16.52
N SER A 758 15.02 29.86 17.03
CA SER A 758 14.49 31.23 16.95
C SER A 758 14.13 31.70 15.54
N PRO A 759 14.85 31.30 14.46
CA PRO A 759 14.44 31.66 13.10
C PRO A 759 13.07 31.10 12.68
N LEU A 760 12.61 30.03 13.32
CA LEU A 760 11.35 29.35 12.97
C LEU A 760 10.11 30.03 13.58
N SER A 761 10.28 30.99 14.51
CA SER A 761 9.15 31.58 15.26
C SER A 761 8.13 32.32 14.38
N GLY A 762 8.55 32.76 13.19
CA GLY A 762 7.72 33.49 12.23
C GLY A 762 6.91 32.60 11.28
N LEU A 763 7.09 31.28 11.30
CA LEU A 763 6.47 30.34 10.36
C LEU A 763 5.05 29.97 10.80
N THR A 764 4.19 30.97 10.97
CA THR A 764 2.87 30.83 11.63
C THR A 764 1.86 29.96 10.87
N ASN A 765 2.13 29.59 9.61
CA ASN A 765 1.30 28.69 8.81
C ASN A 765 1.70 27.21 8.95
N LEU A 766 2.77 26.92 9.71
CA LEU A 766 3.27 25.57 9.89
C LEU A 766 2.25 24.71 10.65
N GLN A 767 1.95 23.54 10.08
CA GLN A 767 1.06 22.51 10.61
C GLN A 767 1.88 21.33 11.15
N GLU A 768 2.96 20.97 10.47
CA GLU A 768 3.85 19.87 10.88
C GLU A 768 5.29 20.36 11.06
N LEU A 769 5.86 20.10 12.23
CA LEU A 769 7.26 20.40 12.54
C LEU A 769 7.96 19.20 13.17
N HIS A 770 8.95 18.65 12.48
CA HIS A 770 9.75 17.55 12.98
C HIS A 770 11.17 18.02 13.28
N LEU A 771 11.56 17.94 14.55
CA LEU A 771 12.85 18.35 15.09
C LEU A 771 13.51 17.23 15.93
N TYR A 772 13.02 16.00 15.80
CA TYR A 772 13.56 14.80 16.47
C TYR A 772 15.08 14.69 16.29
N ASP A 773 15.82 14.31 17.33
CA ASP A 773 17.28 14.11 17.29
C ASP A 773 18.04 15.34 16.75
N ASN A 774 18.07 16.37 17.60
CA ASN A 774 18.81 17.62 17.41
C ASN A 774 19.47 18.03 18.75
N ARG A 775 19.96 19.27 18.85
CA ARG A 775 20.65 19.78 20.05
C ARG A 775 19.92 20.99 20.66
N ILE A 776 18.59 21.02 20.53
CA ILE A 776 17.76 22.15 20.95
C ILE A 776 17.61 22.15 22.47
N THR A 777 17.80 23.32 23.09
CA THR A 777 17.62 23.50 24.54
C THR A 777 16.46 24.44 24.88
N ASP A 778 16.18 25.41 24.01
CA ASP A 778 15.15 26.43 24.20
C ASP A 778 14.09 26.33 23.11
N VAL A 779 12.86 26.06 23.53
CA VAL A 779 11.67 25.93 22.66
C VAL A 779 10.73 27.13 22.77
N SER A 780 11.09 28.15 23.56
CA SER A 780 10.29 29.37 23.67
C SER A 780 9.96 30.05 22.34
N PRO A 781 10.83 30.02 21.30
CA PRO A 781 10.49 30.60 20.01
C PRO A 781 9.33 29.89 19.28
N LEU A 782 9.05 28.63 19.61
CA LEU A 782 8.00 27.84 18.96
C LEU A 782 6.60 28.11 19.54
N SER A 783 6.50 28.82 20.66
CA SER A 783 5.24 29.10 21.37
C SER A 783 4.17 29.83 20.54
N GLY A 784 4.60 30.59 19.52
CA GLY A 784 3.72 31.33 18.62
C GLY A 784 3.18 30.54 17.43
N LEU A 785 3.60 29.29 17.23
CA LEU A 785 3.22 28.46 16.08
C LEU A 785 1.86 27.77 16.30
N THR A 786 0.81 28.57 16.46
CA THR A 786 -0.52 28.09 16.88
C THR A 786 -1.26 27.26 15.83
N SER A 787 -0.78 27.23 14.58
CA SER A 787 -1.36 26.42 13.50
C SER A 787 -0.87 24.97 13.49
N LEU A 788 0.11 24.62 14.34
CA LEU A 788 0.65 23.26 14.41
C LEU A 788 -0.46 22.27 14.76
N THR A 789 -0.43 21.13 14.09
CA THR A 789 -1.19 19.91 14.42
C THR A 789 -0.25 18.83 14.95
N TYR A 790 1.03 18.88 14.58
CA TYR A 790 2.07 17.94 14.98
C TYR A 790 3.42 18.63 15.22
N LEU A 791 4.04 18.32 16.37
CA LEU A 791 5.38 18.78 16.76
C LEU A 791 6.17 17.62 17.39
N ASP A 792 7.30 17.25 16.80
CA ASP A 792 8.21 16.24 17.35
C ASP A 792 9.55 16.85 17.77
N LEU A 793 9.84 16.78 19.06
CA LEU A 793 11.02 17.35 19.72
C LEU A 793 11.82 16.29 20.49
N ARG A 794 11.47 15.00 20.40
CA ARG A 794 12.18 13.93 21.14
C ARG A 794 13.65 13.90 20.75
N GLU A 795 14.48 13.33 21.63
CA GLU A 795 15.95 13.30 21.45
C GLU A 795 16.58 14.69 21.28
N ASN A 796 16.09 15.68 22.03
CA ASN A 796 16.73 16.99 22.19
C ASN A 796 17.20 17.21 23.63
N GLN A 797 17.81 18.38 23.91
CA GLN A 797 18.35 18.76 25.21
C GLN A 797 17.44 19.75 25.94
N ILE A 798 16.12 19.59 25.80
CA ILE A 798 15.11 20.53 26.29
C ILE A 798 14.90 20.34 27.79
N THR A 799 15.04 21.42 28.56
CA THR A 799 14.86 21.39 30.02
C THR A 799 13.58 22.07 30.50
N ASP A 800 12.96 22.92 29.67
CA ASP A 800 11.72 23.63 30.00
C ASP A 800 10.79 23.62 28.79
N THR A 801 9.62 23.01 28.98
CA THR A 801 8.58 22.87 27.96
C THR A 801 7.37 23.77 28.24
N SER A 802 7.40 24.55 29.32
CA SER A 802 6.31 25.47 29.68
C SER A 802 5.94 26.47 28.57
N PRO A 803 6.85 26.94 27.68
CA PRO A 803 6.46 27.80 26.58
C PRO A 803 5.50 27.15 25.57
N LEU A 804 5.46 25.81 25.50
CA LEU A 804 4.63 25.07 24.56
C LEU A 804 3.21 24.79 25.07
N SER A 805 2.89 25.13 26.33
CA SER A 805 1.60 24.80 26.95
C SER A 805 0.37 25.42 26.27
N GLY A 806 0.58 26.43 25.42
CA GLY A 806 -0.47 27.11 24.67
C GLY A 806 -0.77 26.50 23.30
N LEU A 807 0.01 25.52 22.84
CA LEU A 807 -0.20 24.86 21.55
C LEU A 807 -1.30 23.79 21.65
N ALA A 808 -2.23 23.79 20.70
CA ALA A 808 -3.33 22.81 20.62
C ALA A 808 -2.94 21.51 19.88
N CYS A 809 -1.65 21.34 19.57
CA CYS A 809 -1.12 20.30 18.70
C CYS A 809 -0.63 19.06 19.48
N LYS A 810 -0.42 17.94 18.79
CA LYS A 810 0.27 16.78 19.36
C LYS A 810 1.76 17.10 19.49
N VAL A 811 2.25 17.27 20.72
CA VAL A 811 3.67 17.50 21.01
C VAL A 811 4.31 16.22 21.54
N LEU A 812 5.36 15.75 20.87
CA LEU A 812 6.24 14.68 21.35
C LEU A 812 7.53 15.34 21.86
N ILE A 813 7.93 15.07 23.11
CA ILE A 813 9.10 15.68 23.78
C ILE A 813 9.94 14.57 24.38
#